data_AF-A0A8J7B9N5-F1
#
_entry.id   AF-A0A8J7B9N5-F1
#
_cell.length_a   1.000
_cell.length_b   1.000
_cell.length_c   1.000
_cell.angle_alpha   90.00
_cell.angle_beta   90.00
_cell.angle_gamma   90.00
#
_symmetry.space_group_name_H-M   'P 1'
#
loop_
_entity.id
_entity.type
_entity.pdbx_description
1 polymer ?
#
loop_
_entity_poly.entity_id
_entity_poly.type
_entity_poly.pdbx_seq_one_letter_code
_entity_poly.pdbx_strand_id
1 'polypeptide(L)'
;MGKNWAIAIGINQYRYLQPLQYAVRDAAAMCDYFSSEVRFDQVYYFADNSPPVEQDYGPPLDSAPTFTTLKRFLRSRFEQPFLQTGDNLWFFFAGHGIRHEDRDYLMPLDGDPGDVDGTAIPLSYVTDRLRRSGADNVVLLIDACRSEGKRAGLGVGEEVQQGVITLFSCSPREASYEIDQLQQGAFTYTLLQSLRLQGVGNCATVERLDQHLRYHLPQLNQRYNKPRQTPYVTVEPAAKYHLILLPRQATLRDAETLKMEAYKAEANRNYDLAEQFWIRVLAVSPADSDAIAGIRRLPQQPSEPAPSAPPRFDSSGSRRVVTPGPPISGLSRRRVLQILGFGGVGVGGAVIASRLIQSPSPVPPGTLQLKLVEFTVVTVNDQGNRVKEKLGRAGIFKEGLEGAILEMVGISGGTFTMGSPDNEAERETHEGPQWKVTIDAFLLGKYPVIQSQWQAVAKLPKVERDLQPAPSNFKGANLPVEQVSWNDAVEFCARLSRETGREYRLPSEAEWEYACRAGTTTPFHFGPTLTTNLANYDGTFTYGSGPKGEYRQKTMAVGSFPSNAFGLYDMHGNVWEWCADHWHDNYQGAPSDGSAWISGGDSNSRLLRGGSWDDTLGGCRSANRLRIDPDGRSSGIGFRIVCGSAWTV
;
A
#
# COMPACT_ATOMS: atom_id res chain seq x y z
N MET A 1 23.47 -13.20 16.42
CA MET A 1 23.11 -12.70 15.07
C MET A 1 22.86 -13.92 14.20
N GLY A 2 21.80 -13.90 13.38
CA GLY A 2 21.54 -14.96 12.42
C GLY A 2 22.58 -14.99 11.30
N LYS A 3 22.72 -16.15 10.67
CA LYS A 3 23.56 -16.37 9.49
C LYS A 3 22.96 -15.68 8.27
N ASN A 4 23.80 -15.18 7.37
CA ASN A 4 23.39 -14.53 6.14
C ASN A 4 24.04 -15.26 4.96
N TRP A 5 23.21 -15.82 4.10
CA TRP A 5 23.65 -16.62 2.95
C TRP A 5 23.17 -15.94 1.67
N ALA A 6 23.95 -16.05 0.60
CA ALA A 6 23.57 -15.53 -0.71
C ALA A 6 23.87 -16.51 -1.85
N ILE A 7 23.06 -16.41 -2.91
CA ILE A 7 23.30 -17.01 -4.22
C ILE A 7 23.26 -15.87 -5.22
N ALA A 8 24.31 -15.71 -6.03
CA ALA A 8 24.38 -14.74 -7.11
C ALA A 8 24.61 -15.48 -8.43
N ILE A 9 23.73 -15.25 -9.41
CA ILE A 9 23.76 -15.89 -10.72
C ILE A 9 23.80 -14.80 -11.79
N GLY A 10 24.75 -14.87 -12.71
CA GLY A 10 24.87 -13.94 -13.84
C GLY A 10 25.23 -14.66 -15.12
N ILE A 11 24.46 -14.44 -16.19
CA ILE A 11 24.62 -15.18 -17.45
C ILE A 11 24.71 -14.21 -18.62
N ASN A 12 25.85 -14.19 -19.32
CA ASN A 12 26.00 -13.38 -20.53
C ASN A 12 25.85 -14.24 -21.79
N GLN A 13 26.47 -15.41 -21.80
CA GLN A 13 26.60 -16.24 -22.99
C GLN A 13 25.54 -17.35 -22.99
N TYR A 14 24.47 -17.14 -23.76
CA TYR A 14 23.41 -18.11 -23.93
C TYR A 14 23.60 -18.97 -25.19
N ARG A 15 23.21 -20.25 -25.14
CA ARG A 15 23.26 -21.14 -26.32
C ARG A 15 22.19 -20.84 -27.37
N TYR A 16 20.97 -20.50 -26.91
CA TYR A 16 19.79 -20.35 -27.76
C TYR A 16 19.11 -18.97 -27.65
N LEU A 17 19.68 -18.07 -26.84
CA LEU A 17 19.20 -16.70 -26.65
C LEU A 17 20.29 -15.70 -27.04
N GLN A 18 19.89 -14.44 -27.23
CA GLN A 18 20.85 -13.37 -27.49
C GLN A 18 21.75 -13.14 -26.26
N PRO A 19 23.06 -12.94 -26.46
CA PRO A 19 23.96 -12.70 -25.35
C PRO A 19 23.68 -11.36 -24.67
N LEU A 20 23.92 -11.31 -23.37
CA LEU A 20 23.93 -10.09 -22.55
C LEU A 20 25.37 -9.60 -22.34
N GLN A 21 25.54 -8.34 -21.93
CA GLN A 21 26.86 -7.73 -21.80
C GLN A 21 27.38 -7.71 -20.36
N TYR A 22 26.51 -7.46 -19.38
CA TYR A 22 26.91 -7.13 -18.01
C TYR A 22 26.27 -8.00 -16.93
N ALA A 23 25.38 -8.95 -17.24
CA ALA A 23 24.77 -9.82 -16.25
C ALA A 23 25.79 -10.59 -15.38
N VAL A 24 26.89 -11.10 -15.97
CA VAL A 24 28.01 -11.71 -15.21
C VAL A 24 28.64 -10.70 -14.26
N ARG A 25 28.82 -9.46 -14.71
CA ARG A 25 29.43 -8.38 -13.91
C ARG A 25 28.49 -7.89 -12.81
N ASP A 26 27.19 -7.88 -13.06
CA ASP A 26 26.15 -7.55 -12.08
C ASP A 26 26.15 -8.58 -10.95
N ALA A 27 26.17 -9.87 -11.29
CA ALA A 27 26.28 -10.94 -10.30
C ALA A 27 27.60 -10.91 -9.53
N ALA A 28 28.73 -10.61 -10.19
CA ALA A 28 30.01 -10.42 -9.52
C ALA A 28 29.97 -9.24 -8.54
N ALA A 29 29.39 -8.10 -8.93
CA ALA A 29 29.28 -6.92 -8.06
C ALA A 29 28.38 -7.17 -6.84
N MET A 30 27.29 -7.93 -7.02
CA MET A 30 26.46 -8.39 -5.90
C MET A 30 27.21 -9.38 -5.00
N CYS A 31 27.96 -10.32 -5.58
CA CYS A 31 28.80 -11.26 -4.85
C CYS A 31 29.87 -10.53 -4.01
N ASP A 32 30.51 -9.50 -4.57
CA ASP A 32 31.47 -8.64 -3.88
C ASP A 32 30.82 -7.87 -2.74
N TYR A 33 29.62 -7.29 -2.96
CA TYR A 33 28.85 -6.63 -1.91
C TYR A 33 28.56 -7.60 -0.76
N PHE A 34 28.02 -8.79 -1.06
CA PHE A 34 27.70 -9.81 -0.06
C PHE A 34 28.93 -10.28 0.72
N SER A 35 30.02 -10.56 0.03
CA SER A 35 31.23 -11.15 0.64
C SER A 35 32.08 -10.11 1.38
N SER A 36 32.25 -8.92 0.80
CA SER A 36 33.23 -7.94 1.27
C SER A 36 32.61 -6.82 2.11
N GLU A 37 31.46 -6.28 1.69
CA GLU A 37 30.86 -5.12 2.34
C GLU A 37 29.98 -5.54 3.53
N VAL A 38 29.03 -6.45 3.32
CA VAL A 38 28.12 -6.91 4.38
C VAL A 38 28.59 -8.20 5.07
N ARG A 39 29.58 -8.90 4.51
CA ARG A 39 30.25 -10.09 5.06
C ARG A 39 29.28 -11.22 5.41
N PHE A 40 28.54 -11.68 4.40
CA PHE A 40 27.69 -12.85 4.49
C PHE A 40 28.53 -14.11 4.79
N ASP A 41 27.97 -15.02 5.55
CA ASP A 41 28.63 -16.25 6.03
C ASP A 41 28.94 -17.21 4.87
N GLN A 42 28.10 -17.23 3.84
CA GLN A 42 28.29 -18.04 2.64
C GLN A 42 27.73 -17.30 1.42
N VAL A 43 28.51 -17.27 0.34
CA VAL A 43 28.07 -16.73 -0.96
C VAL A 43 28.36 -17.75 -2.05
N TYR A 44 27.33 -18.18 -2.76
CA TYR A 44 27.46 -19.03 -3.94
C TYR A 44 27.41 -18.18 -5.20
N TYR A 45 28.36 -18.37 -6.11
CA TYR A 45 28.46 -17.61 -7.35
C TYR A 45 28.42 -18.54 -8.56
N PHE A 46 27.48 -18.29 -9.46
CA PHE A 46 27.31 -19.03 -10.72
C PHE A 46 27.35 -18.06 -11.90
N ALA A 47 28.32 -18.23 -12.78
CA ALA A 47 28.47 -17.43 -13.99
C ALA A 47 29.14 -18.22 -15.10
N ASP A 48 29.12 -17.70 -16.32
CA ASP A 48 29.69 -18.33 -17.51
C ASP A 48 31.14 -18.83 -17.32
N ASN A 49 31.91 -18.14 -16.47
CA ASN A 49 33.32 -18.36 -16.23
C ASN A 49 33.69 -18.45 -14.73
N SER A 50 32.72 -18.71 -13.85
CA SER A 50 33.01 -18.82 -12.41
C SER A 50 33.86 -20.06 -12.09
N PRO A 51 34.66 -20.04 -11.00
CA PRO A 51 35.32 -21.25 -10.51
C PRO A 51 34.29 -22.28 -10.01
N PRO A 52 34.60 -23.59 -10.00
CA PRO A 52 33.69 -24.61 -9.47
C PRO A 52 33.26 -24.33 -8.02
N VAL A 53 32.01 -24.65 -7.68
CA VAL A 53 31.47 -24.48 -6.34
C VAL A 53 31.83 -25.69 -5.47
N GLU A 54 32.45 -25.46 -4.32
CA GLU A 54 32.73 -26.53 -3.36
C GLU A 54 31.43 -27.09 -2.74
N GLN A 55 31.40 -28.40 -2.53
CA GLN A 55 30.26 -29.11 -1.96
C GLN A 55 30.71 -29.86 -0.69
N ASP A 56 29.80 -30.00 0.28
CA ASP A 56 30.06 -30.73 1.52
C ASP A 56 30.46 -32.19 1.28
N TYR A 57 29.96 -32.79 0.17
CA TYR A 57 30.27 -34.15 -0.24
C TYR A 57 30.35 -34.27 -1.78
N GLY A 58 31.42 -34.91 -2.27
CA GLY A 58 31.64 -35.18 -3.70
C GLY A 58 32.56 -34.17 -4.40
N PRO A 59 32.80 -34.31 -5.72
CA PRO A 59 33.62 -33.36 -6.47
C PRO A 59 32.96 -31.97 -6.54
N PRO A 60 33.74 -30.89 -6.67
CA PRO A 60 33.21 -29.53 -6.87
C PRO A 60 32.18 -29.49 -8.01
N LEU A 61 31.08 -28.77 -7.78
CA LEU A 61 30.06 -28.58 -8.80
C LEU A 61 30.60 -27.63 -9.87
N ASP A 62 30.43 -27.99 -11.13
CA ASP A 62 30.58 -27.01 -12.22
C ASP A 62 29.68 -25.80 -11.94
N SER A 63 30.21 -24.59 -12.01
CA SER A 63 29.48 -23.36 -11.69
C SER A 63 28.89 -22.69 -12.93
N ALA A 64 29.11 -23.25 -14.12
CA ALA A 64 28.40 -22.85 -15.32
C ALA A 64 26.87 -22.98 -15.08
N PRO A 65 26.08 -21.90 -15.27
CA PRO A 65 24.69 -21.84 -14.86
C PRO A 65 23.76 -22.54 -15.87
N THR A 66 24.00 -23.82 -16.13
CA THR A 66 23.14 -24.68 -16.95
C THR A 66 21.90 -25.12 -16.17
N PHE A 67 20.85 -25.52 -16.89
CA PHE A 67 19.63 -26.08 -16.29
C PHE A 67 19.95 -27.22 -15.33
N THR A 68 20.81 -28.15 -15.76
CA THR A 68 21.19 -29.32 -14.95
C THR A 68 21.96 -28.90 -13.71
N THR A 69 22.93 -28.00 -13.84
CA THR A 69 23.75 -27.50 -12.72
C THR A 69 22.88 -26.83 -11.67
N LEU A 70 22.09 -25.83 -12.07
CA LEU A 70 21.28 -25.03 -11.15
C LEU A 70 20.19 -25.89 -10.50
N LYS A 71 19.49 -26.74 -11.27
CA LYS A 71 18.44 -27.61 -10.72
C LYS A 71 19.02 -28.65 -9.76
N ARG A 72 20.18 -29.23 -10.07
CA ARG A 72 20.88 -30.15 -9.16
C ARG A 72 21.29 -29.45 -7.88
N PHE A 73 21.91 -28.28 -7.98
CA PHE A 73 22.33 -27.47 -6.83
C PHE A 73 21.14 -27.12 -5.93
N LEU A 74 20.08 -26.51 -6.49
CA LEU A 74 18.88 -26.13 -5.74
C LEU A 74 18.20 -27.35 -5.10
N ARG A 75 18.22 -28.50 -5.78
CA ARG A 75 17.69 -29.75 -5.20
C ARG A 75 18.55 -30.23 -4.05
N SER A 76 19.85 -30.47 -4.27
CA SER A 76 20.72 -31.12 -3.28
C SER A 76 21.02 -30.22 -2.09
N ARG A 77 21.27 -28.92 -2.32
CA ARG A 77 21.63 -27.98 -1.26
C ARG A 77 20.46 -27.70 -0.31
N PHE A 78 19.23 -27.69 -0.84
CA PHE A 78 18.00 -27.38 -0.12
C PHE A 78 17.11 -28.61 0.09
N GLU A 79 17.71 -29.81 0.10
CA GLU A 79 17.03 -31.05 0.45
C GLU A 79 16.72 -31.10 1.95
N GLN A 80 17.60 -30.54 2.77
CA GLN A 80 17.50 -30.45 4.23
C GLN A 80 17.71 -29.00 4.68
N PRO A 81 17.00 -28.56 5.74
CA PRO A 81 17.20 -27.22 6.30
C PRO A 81 18.60 -27.10 6.92
N PHE A 82 19.21 -25.93 6.73
CA PHE A 82 20.57 -25.62 7.21
C PHE A 82 20.67 -24.21 7.83
N LEU A 83 19.61 -23.43 7.69
CA LEU A 83 19.36 -22.15 8.35
C LEU A 83 18.19 -22.33 9.32
N GLN A 84 18.01 -21.34 10.18
CA GLN A 84 16.96 -21.31 11.20
C GLN A 84 16.26 -19.94 11.23
N THR A 85 15.22 -19.81 12.04
CA THR A 85 14.54 -18.53 12.29
C THR A 85 15.54 -17.45 12.70
N GLY A 86 15.51 -16.29 12.03
CA GLY A 86 16.46 -15.20 12.22
C GLY A 86 17.61 -15.16 11.22
N ASP A 87 17.79 -16.21 10.42
CA ASP A 87 18.78 -16.25 9.34
C ASP A 87 18.23 -15.61 8.06
N ASN A 88 19.12 -15.24 7.15
CA ASN A 88 18.79 -14.63 5.86
C ASN A 88 19.30 -15.47 4.70
N LEU A 89 18.51 -15.55 3.64
CA LEU A 89 18.91 -16.12 2.36
C LEU A 89 18.55 -15.17 1.22
N TRP A 90 19.57 -14.65 0.53
CA TRP A 90 19.40 -13.76 -0.61
C TRP A 90 19.67 -14.53 -1.90
N PHE A 91 18.81 -14.34 -2.89
CA PHE A 91 18.95 -14.93 -4.21
C PHE A 91 18.93 -13.81 -5.25
N PHE A 92 20.05 -13.60 -5.93
CA PHE A 92 20.20 -12.62 -6.99
C PHE A 92 20.37 -13.34 -8.33
N PHE A 93 19.58 -12.94 -9.32
CA PHE A 93 19.68 -13.45 -10.68
C PHE A 93 19.74 -12.27 -11.66
N ALA A 94 20.78 -12.24 -12.49
CA ALA A 94 20.90 -11.37 -13.65
C ALA A 94 20.96 -12.21 -14.93
N GLY A 95 20.02 -12.01 -15.85
CA GLY A 95 19.93 -12.81 -17.07
C GLY A 95 18.61 -12.67 -17.82
N HIS A 96 18.34 -13.60 -18.73
CA HIS A 96 17.03 -13.72 -19.37
C HIS A 96 16.03 -14.43 -18.47
N GLY A 97 14.80 -13.93 -18.46
CA GLY A 97 13.61 -14.62 -17.99
C GLY A 97 12.63 -14.82 -19.15
N ILE A 98 11.70 -15.74 -18.99
CA ILE A 98 10.63 -15.93 -19.96
C ILE A 98 9.32 -16.21 -19.24
N ARG A 99 8.21 -15.72 -19.80
CA ARG A 99 6.86 -16.10 -19.38
C ARG A 99 6.32 -17.15 -20.33
N HIS A 100 5.85 -18.27 -19.78
CA HIS A 100 5.27 -19.38 -20.54
C HIS A 100 4.11 -19.97 -19.74
N GLU A 101 2.94 -20.15 -20.37
CA GLU A 101 1.73 -20.68 -19.72
C GLU A 101 1.43 -20.03 -18.35
N ASP A 102 1.43 -18.69 -18.33
CA ASP A 102 1.20 -17.86 -17.15
C ASP A 102 2.16 -18.04 -15.96
N ARG A 103 3.28 -18.73 -16.17
CA ARG A 103 4.34 -18.93 -15.18
C ARG A 103 5.61 -18.19 -15.59
N ASP A 104 6.33 -17.70 -14.58
CA ASP A 104 7.61 -17.02 -14.79
C ASP A 104 8.76 -18.03 -14.66
N TYR A 105 9.70 -17.99 -15.60
CA TYR A 105 10.86 -18.89 -15.63
C TYR A 105 12.15 -18.08 -15.71
N LEU A 106 13.20 -18.58 -15.03
CA LEU A 106 14.57 -18.14 -15.24
C LEU A 106 15.18 -18.97 -16.36
N MET A 107 15.86 -18.32 -17.31
CA MET A 107 16.56 -18.99 -18.41
C MET A 107 18.01 -19.28 -17.99
N PRO A 108 18.40 -20.56 -17.87
CA PRO A 108 19.80 -20.96 -17.70
C PRO A 108 20.59 -20.74 -19.00
N LEU A 109 21.90 -20.90 -18.93
CA LEU A 109 22.84 -20.76 -20.05
C LEU A 109 22.43 -21.57 -21.29
N ASP A 110 21.92 -22.79 -21.07
CA ASP A 110 21.46 -23.73 -22.09
C ASP A 110 19.93 -23.77 -22.23
N GLY A 111 19.22 -22.78 -21.68
CA GLY A 111 17.78 -22.64 -21.83
C GLY A 111 17.38 -22.36 -23.28
N ASP A 112 16.44 -23.16 -23.79
CA ASP A 112 15.87 -23.05 -25.13
C ASP A 112 14.44 -22.47 -25.04
N PRO A 113 14.18 -21.28 -25.59
CA PRO A 113 12.82 -20.72 -25.67
C PRO A 113 11.82 -21.59 -26.45
N GLY A 114 12.30 -22.54 -27.26
CA GLY A 114 11.50 -23.54 -27.95
C GLY A 114 11.07 -24.74 -27.08
N ASP A 115 11.73 -24.96 -25.93
CA ASP A 115 11.43 -26.02 -24.96
C ASP A 115 11.56 -25.48 -23.52
N VAL A 116 10.65 -24.57 -23.16
CA VAL A 116 10.68 -23.87 -21.86
C VAL A 116 10.54 -24.86 -20.70
N ASP A 117 9.61 -25.82 -20.77
CA ASP A 117 9.38 -26.77 -19.68
C ASP A 117 10.54 -27.74 -19.46
N GLY A 118 11.28 -28.09 -20.52
CA GLY A 118 12.44 -28.97 -20.47
C GLY A 118 13.74 -28.28 -20.05
N THR A 119 13.88 -26.98 -20.32
CA THR A 119 15.19 -26.29 -20.26
C THR A 119 15.21 -25.01 -19.41
N ALA A 120 14.07 -24.47 -19.00
CA ALA A 120 13.97 -23.31 -18.13
C ALA A 120 13.56 -23.70 -16.70
N ILE A 121 13.92 -22.89 -15.70
CA ILE A 121 13.62 -23.19 -14.29
C ILE A 121 12.44 -22.31 -13.84
N PRO A 122 11.29 -22.89 -13.47
CA PRO A 122 10.17 -22.12 -12.95
C PRO A 122 10.58 -21.33 -11.71
N LEU A 123 10.18 -20.07 -11.62
CA LEU A 123 10.51 -19.22 -10.47
C LEU A 123 9.85 -19.76 -9.19
N SER A 124 8.65 -20.35 -9.28
CA SER A 124 8.02 -21.11 -8.18
C SER A 124 8.86 -22.28 -7.69
N TYR A 125 9.54 -23.00 -8.58
CA TYR A 125 10.45 -24.07 -8.17
C TYR A 125 11.65 -23.50 -7.39
N VAL A 126 12.20 -22.36 -7.82
CA VAL A 126 13.28 -21.68 -7.10
C VAL A 126 12.81 -21.28 -5.70
N THR A 127 11.68 -20.61 -5.57
CA THR A 127 11.15 -20.18 -4.26
C THR A 127 10.86 -21.35 -3.34
N ASP A 128 10.26 -22.43 -3.87
CA ASP A 128 9.97 -23.64 -3.10
C ASP A 128 11.24 -24.28 -2.54
N ARG A 129 12.34 -24.23 -3.30
CA ARG A 129 13.64 -24.74 -2.84
C ARG A 129 14.26 -23.82 -1.81
N LEU A 130 14.31 -22.51 -2.06
CA LEU A 130 14.91 -21.56 -1.14
C LEU A 130 14.22 -21.55 0.23
N ARG A 131 12.89 -21.71 0.28
CA ARG A 131 12.12 -21.83 1.53
C ARG A 131 12.46 -23.06 2.37
N ARG A 132 12.97 -24.13 1.75
CA ARG A 132 13.44 -25.33 2.48
C ARG A 132 14.78 -25.13 3.17
N SER A 133 15.43 -23.98 3.00
CA SER A 133 16.65 -23.66 3.74
C SER A 133 16.45 -23.61 5.25
N GLY A 134 15.24 -23.33 5.72
CA GLY A 134 14.93 -23.05 7.13
C GLY A 134 15.09 -21.58 7.50
N ALA A 135 15.57 -20.72 6.57
CA ALA A 135 15.52 -19.28 6.76
C ALA A 135 14.08 -18.80 6.65
N ASP A 136 13.70 -17.98 7.61
CA ASP A 136 12.47 -17.21 7.62
C ASP A 136 12.52 -16.00 6.68
N ASN A 137 13.72 -15.51 6.33
CA ASN A 137 13.90 -14.32 5.51
C ASN A 137 14.58 -14.66 4.19
N VAL A 138 13.75 -15.01 3.21
CA VAL A 138 14.18 -15.34 1.85
C VAL A 138 13.86 -14.16 0.93
N VAL A 139 14.91 -13.55 0.37
CA VAL A 139 14.83 -12.35 -0.47
C VAL A 139 15.32 -12.68 -1.87
N LEU A 140 14.49 -12.47 -2.88
CA LEU A 140 14.81 -12.66 -4.29
C LEU A 140 14.96 -11.29 -4.96
N LEU A 141 16.01 -11.15 -5.75
CA LEU A 141 16.34 -9.98 -6.55
C LEU A 141 16.49 -10.45 -8.00
N ILE A 142 15.50 -10.14 -8.83
CA ILE A 142 15.39 -10.68 -10.19
C ILE A 142 15.63 -9.56 -11.20
N ASP A 143 16.86 -9.48 -11.71
CA ASP A 143 17.30 -8.59 -12.80
C ASP A 143 17.18 -9.30 -14.15
N ALA A 144 15.94 -9.44 -14.64
CA ALA A 144 15.67 -10.18 -15.85
C ALA A 144 14.59 -9.53 -16.72
N CYS A 145 14.82 -9.54 -18.04
CA CYS A 145 13.76 -9.25 -19.00
C CYS A 145 12.76 -10.40 -19.04
N ARG A 146 11.46 -10.10 -19.08
CA ARG A 146 10.38 -11.08 -19.24
C ARG A 146 9.76 -10.92 -20.63
N SER A 147 10.46 -11.36 -21.69
CA SER A 147 9.87 -11.32 -23.03
C SER A 147 8.78 -12.40 -23.16
N GLU A 148 7.54 -12.01 -23.44
CA GLU A 148 6.52 -12.95 -23.91
C GLU A 148 7.01 -13.55 -25.23
N GLY A 149 7.21 -14.87 -25.27
CA GLY A 149 7.54 -15.58 -26.51
C GLY A 149 6.49 -15.24 -27.59
N LYS A 150 6.91 -15.12 -28.85
CA LYS A 150 6.09 -14.67 -30.00
C LYS A 150 4.70 -15.34 -30.07
N ARG A 151 3.71 -14.83 -29.35
CA ARG A 151 2.26 -15.00 -29.53
C ARG A 151 1.58 -14.02 -28.57
N ALA A 152 0.93 -13.02 -29.15
CA ALA A 152 0.15 -12.02 -28.43
C ALA A 152 -0.95 -12.69 -27.59
N GLY A 153 -0.98 -12.39 -26.29
CA GLY A 153 -2.03 -12.82 -25.38
C GLY A 153 -1.95 -12.05 -24.06
N LEU A 154 -2.85 -11.08 -23.90
CA LEU A 154 -3.28 -10.41 -22.65
C LEU A 154 -2.40 -10.65 -21.40
N GLY A 155 -1.52 -9.69 -21.11
CA GLY A 155 -0.71 -9.69 -19.90
C GLY A 155 -1.55 -9.69 -18.62
N VAL A 156 -1.63 -10.87 -18.01
CA VAL A 156 -2.00 -11.11 -16.61
C VAL A 156 -0.81 -11.85 -16.00
N GLY A 157 -0.14 -11.23 -15.03
CA GLY A 157 1.08 -11.78 -14.45
C GLY A 157 1.21 -11.38 -13.00
N GLU A 158 0.69 -12.22 -12.10
CA GLU A 158 0.98 -12.16 -10.66
C GLU A 158 0.99 -13.60 -10.12
N GLU A 159 2.04 -14.36 -10.44
CA GLU A 159 2.31 -15.59 -9.68
C GLU A 159 2.78 -15.17 -8.29
N VAL A 160 1.87 -15.23 -7.31
CA VAL A 160 2.16 -14.87 -5.92
C VAL A 160 3.06 -15.94 -5.30
N GLN A 161 4.32 -15.59 -5.06
CA GLN A 161 5.30 -16.48 -4.44
C GLN A 161 5.13 -16.46 -2.93
N GLN A 162 4.50 -17.51 -2.39
CA GLN A 162 4.23 -17.58 -0.96
C GLN A 162 5.53 -17.63 -0.13
N GLY A 163 5.59 -16.82 0.93
CA GLY A 163 6.62 -16.90 1.96
C GLY A 163 7.99 -16.30 1.60
N VAL A 164 8.09 -15.49 0.54
CA VAL A 164 9.32 -14.81 0.12
C VAL A 164 9.08 -13.32 -0.15
N ILE A 165 10.16 -12.55 -0.15
CA ILE A 165 10.19 -11.16 -0.62
C ILE A 165 10.87 -11.16 -1.98
N THR A 166 10.20 -10.72 -3.04
CA THR A 166 10.79 -10.69 -4.39
C THR A 166 10.74 -9.29 -4.97
N LEU A 167 11.90 -8.75 -5.34
CA LEU A 167 12.05 -7.48 -6.05
C LEU A 167 12.40 -7.78 -7.50
N PHE A 168 11.55 -7.33 -8.41
CA PHE A 168 11.74 -7.45 -9.84
C PHE A 168 12.28 -6.14 -10.42
N SER A 169 13.21 -6.27 -11.35
CA SER A 169 13.89 -5.14 -11.98
C SER A 169 12.99 -4.25 -12.83
N CYS A 170 11.87 -4.76 -13.33
CA CYS A 170 10.92 -4.01 -14.15
C CYS A 170 9.50 -4.57 -14.00
N SER A 171 8.50 -3.72 -14.24
CA SER A 171 7.09 -4.12 -14.25
C SER A 171 6.83 -5.11 -15.40
N PRO A 172 5.76 -5.96 -15.33
CA PRO A 172 5.52 -7.00 -16.33
C PRO A 172 5.39 -6.53 -17.79
N ARG A 173 5.14 -5.23 -18.02
CA ARG A 173 5.01 -4.61 -19.35
C ARG A 173 6.23 -3.80 -19.79
N GLU A 174 7.27 -3.75 -18.95
CA GLU A 174 8.51 -3.04 -19.20
C GLU A 174 9.66 -4.06 -19.36
N ALA A 175 10.82 -3.59 -19.79
CA ALA A 175 12.02 -4.41 -19.91
C ALA A 175 13.12 -3.91 -18.98
N SER A 176 14.09 -4.78 -18.72
CA SER A 176 15.29 -4.44 -17.97
C SER A 176 16.42 -4.05 -18.93
N TYR A 177 17.20 -3.03 -18.59
CA TYR A 177 18.19 -2.47 -19.50
C TYR A 177 19.61 -2.49 -18.92
N GLU A 178 20.56 -2.78 -19.80
CA GLU A 178 22.00 -2.62 -19.58
C GLU A 178 22.45 -1.21 -20.00
N ILE A 179 23.31 -0.58 -19.18
CA ILE A 179 23.86 0.76 -19.44
C ILE A 179 25.36 0.66 -19.68
N ASP A 180 25.79 0.86 -20.93
CA ASP A 180 27.18 0.69 -21.35
C ASP A 180 28.16 1.63 -20.64
N GLN A 181 27.73 2.86 -20.36
CA GLN A 181 28.53 3.86 -19.66
C GLN A 181 28.79 3.49 -18.19
N LEU A 182 27.92 2.68 -17.60
CA LEU A 182 28.06 2.14 -16.25
C LEU A 182 28.67 0.74 -16.25
N GLN A 183 28.63 0.06 -17.40
CA GLN A 183 29.00 -1.34 -17.57
C GLN A 183 28.27 -2.27 -16.59
N GLN A 184 26.98 -1.99 -16.37
CA GLN A 184 26.10 -2.70 -15.44
C GLN A 184 24.64 -2.63 -15.91
N GLY A 185 23.81 -3.56 -15.43
CA GLY A 185 22.36 -3.47 -15.46
C GLY A 185 21.87 -2.25 -14.66
N ALA A 186 20.88 -1.54 -15.20
CA ALA A 186 20.33 -0.33 -14.57
C ALA A 186 19.74 -0.62 -13.18
N PHE A 187 19.04 -1.75 -13.05
CA PHE A 187 18.48 -2.19 -11.78
C PHE A 187 19.60 -2.54 -10.79
N THR A 188 20.54 -3.41 -11.18
CA THR A 188 21.67 -3.77 -10.32
C THR A 188 22.49 -2.56 -9.86
N TYR A 189 22.77 -1.61 -10.76
CA TYR A 189 23.46 -0.37 -10.40
C TYR A 189 22.67 0.40 -9.32
N THR A 190 21.38 0.67 -9.57
CA THR A 190 20.53 1.41 -8.64
C THR A 190 20.39 0.69 -7.31
N LEU A 191 20.25 -0.63 -7.34
CA LEU A 191 20.17 -1.49 -6.16
C LEU A 191 21.42 -1.39 -5.30
N LEU A 192 22.61 -1.57 -5.88
CA LEU A 192 23.87 -1.46 -5.13
C LEU A 192 24.08 -0.05 -4.56
N GLN A 193 23.68 1.01 -5.28
CA GLN A 193 23.72 2.36 -4.72
C GLN A 193 22.78 2.49 -3.51
N SER A 194 21.55 1.97 -3.63
CA SER A 194 20.52 2.04 -2.59
C SER A 194 20.95 1.27 -1.33
N LEU A 195 21.47 0.05 -1.48
CA LEU A 195 21.96 -0.81 -0.40
C LEU A 195 23.18 -0.25 0.34
N ARG A 196 23.87 0.73 -0.24
CA ARG A 196 25.04 1.40 0.36
C ARG A 196 24.68 2.69 1.10
N LEU A 197 23.47 3.23 0.93
CA LEU A 197 23.05 4.45 1.58
C LEU A 197 23.08 4.32 3.12
N GLN A 198 23.54 5.38 3.78
CA GLN A 198 23.65 5.45 5.24
C GLN A 198 22.85 6.63 5.79
N GLY A 199 22.62 6.64 7.11
CA GLY A 199 21.91 7.72 7.79
C GLY A 199 20.42 7.76 7.43
N VAL A 200 19.83 8.96 7.41
CA VAL A 200 18.37 9.16 7.26
C VAL A 200 17.84 8.61 5.93
N GLY A 201 18.65 8.62 4.87
CA GLY A 201 18.30 8.13 3.54
C GLY A 201 18.64 6.65 3.27
N ASN A 202 19.00 5.86 4.28
CA ASN A 202 19.36 4.44 4.07
C ASN A 202 18.18 3.59 3.51
N CYS A 203 18.45 2.35 3.14
CA CYS A 203 17.44 1.41 2.64
C CYS A 203 17.38 0.13 3.48
N ALA A 204 17.35 0.26 4.81
CA ALA A 204 17.46 -0.87 5.73
C ALA A 204 16.26 -1.82 5.75
N THR A 205 15.08 -1.40 5.26
CA THR A 205 13.85 -2.19 5.21
C THR A 205 13.41 -2.47 3.77
N VAL A 206 12.54 -3.48 3.57
CA VAL A 206 11.96 -3.79 2.25
C VAL A 206 11.24 -2.57 1.67
N GLU A 207 10.37 -1.93 2.45
CA GLU A 207 9.65 -0.70 2.09
C GLU A 207 10.57 0.41 1.56
N ARG A 208 11.61 0.76 2.32
CA ARG A 208 12.49 1.88 1.95
C ARG A 208 13.29 1.54 0.69
N LEU A 209 13.75 0.30 0.57
CA LEU A 209 14.45 -0.15 -0.62
C LEU A 209 13.53 -0.10 -1.85
N ASP A 210 12.29 -0.59 -1.74
CA ASP A 210 11.28 -0.54 -2.81
C ASP A 210 10.99 0.90 -3.24
N GLN A 211 10.67 1.79 -2.29
CA GLN A 211 10.41 3.21 -2.57
C GLN A 211 11.59 3.89 -3.25
N HIS A 212 12.81 3.67 -2.75
CA HIS A 212 14.02 4.27 -3.31
C HIS A 212 14.28 3.78 -4.74
N LEU A 213 14.15 2.46 -4.98
CA LEU A 213 14.31 1.87 -6.31
C LEU A 213 13.25 2.40 -7.29
N ARG A 214 11.97 2.48 -6.89
CA ARG A 214 10.87 3.00 -7.71
C ARG A 214 11.08 4.45 -8.13
N TYR A 215 11.69 5.26 -7.26
CA TYR A 215 11.97 6.65 -7.56
C TYR A 215 13.21 6.82 -8.45
N HIS A 216 14.31 6.13 -8.13
CA HIS A 216 15.61 6.40 -8.77
C HIS A 216 15.88 5.61 -10.05
N LEU A 217 15.36 4.39 -10.22
CA LEU A 217 15.62 3.60 -11.43
C LEU A 217 15.04 4.25 -12.70
N PRO A 218 13.80 4.78 -12.72
CA PRO A 218 13.30 5.50 -13.89
C PRO A 218 14.13 6.73 -14.25
N GLN A 219 14.64 7.44 -13.25
CA GLN A 219 15.50 8.63 -13.45
C GLN A 219 16.86 8.26 -14.02
N LEU A 220 17.45 7.16 -13.55
CA LEU A 220 18.70 6.64 -14.11
C LEU A 220 18.52 6.31 -15.59
N ASN A 221 17.46 5.59 -15.93
CA ASN A 221 17.19 5.23 -17.33
C ASN A 221 16.96 6.47 -18.20
N GLN A 222 16.21 7.45 -17.71
CA GLN A 222 16.05 8.72 -18.40
C GLN A 222 17.39 9.42 -18.67
N ARG A 223 18.29 9.45 -17.66
CA ARG A 223 19.62 10.06 -17.79
C ARG A 223 20.49 9.39 -18.85
N TYR A 224 20.36 8.08 -19.03
CA TYR A 224 21.13 7.30 -20.00
C TYR A 224 20.34 6.98 -21.30
N ASN A 225 19.24 7.70 -21.56
CA ASN A 225 18.40 7.53 -22.75
C ASN A 225 17.89 6.10 -22.94
N LYS A 226 17.60 5.39 -21.86
CA LYS A 226 16.91 4.09 -21.86
C LYS A 226 15.41 4.29 -21.65
N PRO A 227 14.55 3.38 -22.16
CA PRO A 227 13.13 3.41 -21.85
C PRO A 227 12.88 3.30 -20.34
N ARG A 228 11.68 3.72 -19.92
CA ARG A 228 11.26 3.64 -18.52
C ARG A 228 11.36 2.20 -18.02
N GLN A 229 11.93 2.06 -16.83
CA GLN A 229 12.05 0.81 -16.10
C GLN A 229 11.67 1.09 -14.65
N THR A 230 10.57 0.49 -14.23
CA THR A 230 9.88 0.70 -12.96
C THR A 230 9.92 -0.64 -12.23
N PRO A 231 10.73 -0.77 -11.17
CA PRO A 231 10.80 -2.00 -10.41
C PRO A 231 9.50 -2.22 -9.63
N TYR A 232 9.20 -3.46 -9.29
CA TYR A 232 8.07 -3.79 -8.43
C TYR A 232 8.44 -4.89 -7.44
N VAL A 233 7.74 -4.94 -6.32
CA VAL A 233 7.99 -5.89 -5.22
C VAL A 233 6.74 -6.72 -4.93
N THR A 234 6.94 -7.99 -4.64
CA THR A 234 5.92 -8.89 -4.08
C THR A 234 6.38 -9.37 -2.71
N VAL A 235 5.54 -9.24 -1.69
CA VAL A 235 5.88 -9.58 -0.31
C VAL A 235 4.80 -10.46 0.30
N GLU A 236 5.17 -11.67 0.72
CA GLU A 236 4.25 -12.61 1.36
C GLU A 236 4.89 -13.26 2.60
N PRO A 237 4.28 -13.15 3.80
CA PRO A 237 3.08 -12.36 4.10
C PRO A 237 3.34 -10.86 4.00
N ALA A 238 2.32 -10.07 3.65
CA ALA A 238 2.43 -8.61 3.49
C ALA A 238 3.06 -7.88 4.69
N ALA A 239 2.92 -8.41 5.91
CA ALA A 239 3.55 -7.88 7.12
C ALA A 239 5.10 -7.82 7.03
N LYS A 240 5.73 -8.62 6.15
CA LYS A 240 7.17 -8.56 5.88
C LYS A 240 7.59 -7.33 5.07
N TYR A 241 6.68 -6.45 4.68
CA TYR A 241 7.03 -5.23 3.95
C TYR A 241 7.87 -4.25 4.79
N HIS A 242 7.73 -4.30 6.12
CA HIS A 242 8.57 -3.52 7.04
C HIS A 242 9.77 -4.31 7.57
N LEU A 243 10.03 -5.51 7.04
CA LEU A 243 11.11 -6.36 7.51
C LEU A 243 12.46 -5.66 7.32
N ILE A 244 13.30 -5.72 8.36
CA ILE A 244 14.65 -5.18 8.36
C ILE A 244 15.57 -6.14 7.60
N LEU A 245 16.02 -5.70 6.43
CA LEU A 245 16.94 -6.38 5.53
C LEU A 245 18.41 -6.18 5.95
N LEU A 246 18.76 -4.99 6.43
CA LEU A 246 20.14 -4.60 6.76
C LEU A 246 20.22 -4.08 8.20
N PRO A 247 20.34 -4.97 9.21
CA PRO A 247 20.27 -4.58 10.62
C PRO A 247 21.30 -3.52 11.04
N ARG A 248 22.49 -3.52 10.43
CA ARG A 248 23.54 -2.52 10.71
C ARG A 248 23.20 -1.10 10.25
N GLN A 249 22.30 -0.97 9.27
CA GLN A 249 21.87 0.32 8.74
C GLN A 249 20.53 0.76 9.34
N ALA A 250 19.80 -0.17 9.96
CA ALA A 250 18.50 0.09 10.55
C ALA A 250 18.61 1.04 11.74
N THR A 251 17.59 1.88 11.87
CA THR A 251 17.42 2.84 12.95
C THR A 251 16.53 2.25 14.05
N LEU A 252 16.52 2.89 15.22
CA LEU A 252 15.56 2.54 16.28
C LEU A 252 14.10 2.70 15.82
N ARG A 253 13.83 3.61 14.88
CA ARG A 253 12.49 3.76 14.29
C ARG A 253 12.09 2.53 13.47
N ASP A 254 13.01 2.01 12.67
CA ASP A 254 12.76 0.78 11.89
C ASP A 254 12.48 -0.41 12.84
N ALA A 255 13.18 -0.46 13.98
CA ALA A 255 12.91 -1.44 15.03
C ALA A 255 11.51 -1.25 15.65
N GLU A 256 11.11 -0.03 16.00
CA GLU A 256 9.77 0.27 16.52
C GLU A 256 8.64 -0.13 15.56
N THR A 257 8.77 0.17 14.26
CA THR A 257 7.81 -0.30 13.25
C THR A 257 7.70 -1.83 13.26
N LEU A 258 8.84 -2.53 13.37
CA LEU A 258 8.85 -3.99 13.38
C LEU A 258 8.32 -4.60 14.69
N LYS A 259 8.45 -3.91 15.83
CA LYS A 259 7.81 -4.28 17.11
C LYS A 259 6.29 -4.29 16.96
N MET A 260 5.72 -3.30 16.26
CA MET A 260 4.29 -3.26 15.99
C MET A 260 3.83 -4.46 15.16
N GLU A 261 4.58 -4.83 14.13
CA GLU A 261 4.28 -6.04 13.34
C GLU A 261 4.40 -7.33 14.18
N ALA A 262 5.36 -7.39 15.10
CA ALA A 262 5.51 -8.49 16.04
C ALA A 262 4.29 -8.65 16.97
N TYR A 263 3.83 -7.55 17.57
CA TYR A 263 2.62 -7.55 18.38
C TYR A 263 1.36 -7.92 17.59
N LYS A 264 1.20 -7.42 16.35
CA LYS A 264 0.09 -7.79 15.46
C LYS A 264 0.11 -9.30 15.17
N ALA A 265 1.29 -9.86 14.88
CA ALA A 265 1.45 -11.28 14.64
C ALA A 265 1.11 -12.12 15.89
N GLU A 266 1.52 -11.69 17.09
CA GLU A 266 1.10 -12.32 18.36
C GLU A 266 -0.42 -12.30 18.53
N ALA A 267 -1.06 -11.14 18.31
CA ALA A 267 -2.51 -10.97 18.45
C ALA A 267 -3.29 -11.87 17.48
N ASN A 268 -2.75 -12.04 16.27
CA ASN A 268 -3.29 -12.95 15.26
C ASN A 268 -2.94 -14.43 15.49
N ARG A 269 -2.26 -14.76 16.60
CA ARG A 269 -1.77 -16.10 16.93
C ARG A 269 -0.83 -16.70 15.89
N ASN A 270 -0.18 -15.85 15.10
CA ASN A 270 0.88 -16.23 14.17
C ASN A 270 2.22 -16.12 14.90
N TYR A 271 2.45 -17.05 15.84
CA TYR A 271 3.60 -17.00 16.74
C TYR A 271 4.93 -17.18 16.00
N ASP A 272 4.96 -17.96 14.93
CA ASP A 272 6.15 -18.11 14.09
C ASP A 272 6.53 -16.76 13.46
N LEU A 273 5.56 -16.02 12.90
CA LEU A 273 5.82 -14.70 12.31
C LEU A 273 6.19 -13.66 13.38
N ALA A 274 5.57 -13.72 14.57
CA ALA A 274 5.93 -12.86 15.68
C ALA A 274 7.38 -13.08 16.15
N GLU A 275 7.81 -14.34 16.24
CA GLU A 275 9.19 -14.69 16.57
C GLU A 275 10.18 -14.06 15.58
N GLN A 276 9.89 -14.17 14.28
CA GLN A 276 10.72 -13.58 13.22
C GLN A 276 10.88 -12.07 13.40
N PHE A 277 9.79 -11.37 13.68
CA PHE A 277 9.82 -9.92 13.90
C PHE A 277 10.59 -9.55 15.17
N TRP A 278 10.38 -10.25 16.29
CA TRP A 278 11.14 -9.98 17.52
C TRP A 278 12.63 -10.22 17.37
N ILE A 279 13.03 -11.29 16.68
CA ILE A 279 14.46 -11.55 16.41
C ILE A 279 15.08 -10.41 15.61
N ARG A 280 14.34 -9.84 14.65
CA ARG A 280 14.81 -8.71 13.83
C ARG A 280 14.88 -7.41 14.61
N VAL A 281 13.97 -7.18 15.56
CA VAL A 281 14.09 -6.07 16.52
C VAL A 281 15.36 -6.21 17.34
N LEU A 282 15.64 -7.40 17.89
CA LEU A 282 16.86 -7.67 18.67
C LEU A 282 18.15 -7.56 17.84
N ALA A 283 18.08 -7.79 16.53
CA ALA A 283 19.22 -7.58 15.64
C ALA A 283 19.64 -6.10 15.53
N VAL A 284 18.71 -5.18 15.77
CA VAL A 284 18.93 -3.72 15.75
C VAL A 284 19.13 -3.16 17.16
N SER A 285 18.31 -3.60 18.11
CA SER A 285 18.33 -3.19 19.51
C SER A 285 18.41 -4.42 20.43
N PRO A 286 19.63 -4.94 20.71
CA PRO A 286 19.81 -6.20 21.45
C PRO A 286 19.27 -6.19 22.88
N ALA A 287 19.08 -5.01 23.47
CA ALA A 287 18.57 -4.83 24.83
C ALA A 287 17.10 -4.37 24.87
N ASP A 288 16.38 -4.44 23.74
CA ASP A 288 14.98 -4.05 23.67
C ASP A 288 14.11 -4.93 24.58
N SER A 289 13.51 -4.30 25.60
CA SER A 289 12.74 -5.00 26.63
C SER A 289 11.49 -5.69 26.08
N ASP A 290 10.87 -5.09 25.07
CA ASP A 290 9.63 -5.59 24.48
C ASP A 290 9.90 -6.83 23.65
N ALA A 291 10.97 -6.82 22.86
CA ALA A 291 11.39 -7.97 22.08
C ALA A 291 11.87 -9.13 22.94
N ILE A 292 12.64 -8.86 24.01
CA ILE A 292 13.04 -9.89 24.98
C ILE A 292 11.79 -10.50 25.65
N ALA A 293 10.82 -9.66 26.03
CA ALA A 293 9.59 -10.12 26.67
C ALA A 293 8.68 -10.88 25.68
N GLY A 294 8.58 -10.41 24.43
CA GLY A 294 7.85 -11.05 23.34
C GLY A 294 8.32 -12.48 23.11
N ILE A 295 9.61 -12.67 22.87
CA ILE A 295 10.21 -14.01 22.70
C ILE A 295 9.92 -14.92 23.90
N ARG A 296 10.00 -14.40 25.14
CA ARG A 296 9.71 -15.19 26.35
C ARG A 296 8.23 -15.58 26.48
N ARG A 297 7.31 -14.81 25.89
CA ARG A 297 5.86 -15.06 25.95
C ARG A 297 5.37 -15.98 24.84
N LEU A 298 6.14 -16.16 23.76
CA LEU A 298 5.77 -17.06 22.68
C LEU A 298 5.69 -18.50 23.19
N PRO A 299 4.65 -19.27 22.78
CA PRO A 299 4.53 -20.66 23.15
C PRO A 299 5.73 -21.43 22.59
N GLN A 300 6.49 -22.08 23.48
CA GLN A 300 7.59 -22.97 23.06
C GLN A 300 6.99 -24.11 22.25
N GLN A 301 7.41 -24.28 20.99
CA GLN A 301 7.11 -25.51 20.27
C GLN A 301 7.70 -26.69 21.06
N PRO A 302 6.98 -27.82 21.23
CA PRO A 302 7.58 -29.02 21.78
C PRO A 302 8.75 -29.40 20.87
N SER A 303 9.95 -29.57 21.44
CA SER A 303 11.05 -30.17 20.70
C SER A 303 10.60 -31.54 20.21
N GLU A 304 10.59 -31.75 18.89
CA GLU A 304 10.39 -33.09 18.35
C GLU A 304 11.45 -34.02 18.98
N PRO A 305 11.04 -35.16 19.58
CA PRO A 305 12.01 -36.14 20.05
C PRO A 305 12.82 -36.61 18.84
N ALA A 306 14.14 -36.71 19.01
CA ALA A 306 15.03 -37.32 18.02
C ALA A 306 14.40 -38.60 17.45
N PRO A 307 14.48 -38.84 16.13
CA PRO A 307 13.78 -39.96 15.50
C PRO A 307 14.21 -41.27 16.18
N SER A 308 13.30 -41.85 16.95
CA SER A 308 13.46 -43.20 17.47
C SER A 308 13.53 -44.14 16.28
N ALA A 309 14.57 -44.98 16.27
CA ALA A 309 14.84 -45.96 15.24
C ALA A 309 13.57 -46.68 14.76
N PRO A 310 13.44 -46.98 13.45
CA PRO A 310 12.23 -47.59 12.92
C PRO A 310 11.97 -48.93 13.62
N PRO A 311 10.70 -49.24 13.96
CA PRO A 311 10.38 -50.53 14.56
C PRO A 311 10.71 -51.64 13.56
N ARG A 312 11.39 -52.68 14.07
CA ARG A 312 11.64 -53.92 13.34
C ARG A 312 10.30 -54.49 12.89
N PHE A 313 10.19 -54.80 11.60
CA PHE A 313 9.10 -55.61 11.06
C PHE A 313 9.13 -56.99 11.70
N ASP A 314 8.17 -57.27 12.58
CA ASP A 314 7.81 -58.64 12.92
C ASP A 314 6.60 -59.05 12.10
N SER A 315 6.82 -60.05 11.26
CA SER A 315 5.84 -60.73 10.45
C SER A 315 4.97 -61.64 11.30
N SER A 316 3.70 -61.30 11.50
CA SER A 316 2.64 -62.31 11.63
C SER A 316 1.29 -61.73 11.25
N GLY A 317 0.65 -62.35 10.26
CA GLY A 317 -0.63 -61.90 9.74
C GLY A 317 -1.81 -62.40 10.56
N SER A 318 -2.91 -61.65 10.54
CA SER A 318 -4.25 -62.22 10.49
C SER A 318 -5.28 -61.23 9.97
N ARG A 319 -6.07 -61.70 9.00
CA ARG A 319 -7.18 -61.01 8.30
C ARG A 319 -8.39 -60.80 9.22
N ARG A 320 -9.03 -59.63 9.14
CA ARG A 320 -10.48 -59.43 9.36
C ARG A 320 -10.94 -58.27 8.44
N VAL A 321 -11.55 -58.59 7.29
CA VAL A 321 -13.00 -58.63 7.00
C VAL A 321 -13.71 -57.32 7.33
N VAL A 322 -13.89 -56.51 6.29
CA VAL A 322 -14.75 -55.32 6.25
C VAL A 322 -16.19 -55.79 5.96
N THR A 323 -17.15 -55.35 6.76
CA THR A 323 -18.59 -55.44 6.45
C THR A 323 -19.15 -54.03 6.25
N PRO A 324 -20.10 -53.82 5.32
CA PRO A 324 -20.70 -52.52 5.06
C PRO A 324 -21.86 -52.23 6.02
N GLY A 325 -21.92 -51.00 6.54
CA GLY A 325 -23.09 -50.49 7.27
C GLY A 325 -24.26 -50.15 6.33
N PRO A 326 -25.52 -50.22 6.81
CA PRO A 326 -26.72 -50.07 5.98
C PRO A 326 -27.15 -48.59 5.81
N PRO A 327 -28.02 -48.28 4.82
CA PRO A 327 -28.51 -46.94 4.57
C PRO A 327 -29.84 -46.69 5.32
N ILE A 328 -30.07 -45.47 5.81
CA ILE A 328 -31.42 -44.99 6.14
C ILE A 328 -31.62 -43.59 5.59
N SER A 329 -32.51 -43.54 4.60
CA SER A 329 -33.21 -42.40 4.04
C SER A 329 -34.33 -41.89 4.95
N GLY A 330 -34.68 -40.61 4.84
CA GLY A 330 -36.06 -40.17 5.01
C GLY A 330 -36.25 -38.75 5.56
N LEU A 331 -36.65 -37.81 4.69
CA LEU A 331 -37.99 -37.18 4.69
C LEU A 331 -37.99 -35.81 3.96
N SER A 332 -39.03 -35.61 3.16
CA SER A 332 -39.26 -34.43 2.31
C SER A 332 -40.37 -33.51 2.83
N ARG A 333 -40.25 -32.21 2.52
CA ARG A 333 -41.23 -31.11 2.36
C ARG A 333 -42.75 -31.44 2.45
N ARG A 334 -43.53 -30.60 3.17
CA ARG A 334 -44.66 -29.75 2.64
C ARG A 334 -45.55 -29.05 3.69
N ARG A 335 -46.20 -27.96 3.22
CA ARG A 335 -47.35 -27.11 3.70
C ARG A 335 -46.91 -25.76 4.29
N VAL A 336 -47.19 -24.54 3.79
CA VAL A 336 -48.24 -23.83 2.98
C VAL A 336 -49.53 -23.43 3.71
N LEU A 337 -49.77 -22.09 3.81
CA LEU A 337 -51.02 -21.28 3.65
C LEU A 337 -50.70 -19.86 4.21
N GLN A 338 -50.74 -18.69 3.53
CA GLN A 338 -51.70 -18.01 2.63
C GLN A 338 -53.12 -17.82 3.20
N ILE A 339 -53.43 -16.57 3.57
CA ILE A 339 -54.80 -16.03 3.70
C ILE A 339 -54.84 -14.70 2.92
N LEU A 340 -55.70 -14.65 1.91
CA LEU A 340 -56.23 -13.43 1.30
C LEU A 340 -57.74 -13.61 1.20
N GLY A 341 -58.48 -12.54 1.46
CA GLY A 341 -59.82 -12.34 0.90
C GLY A 341 -60.96 -12.22 1.91
N PHE A 342 -61.36 -10.98 2.18
CA PHE A 342 -62.77 -10.62 2.15
C PHE A 342 -62.93 -9.47 1.16
N GLY A 343 -63.79 -9.69 0.16
CA GLY A 343 -64.19 -8.67 -0.79
C GLY A 343 -65.42 -7.90 -0.31
N GLY A 344 -65.42 -6.59 -0.62
CA GLY A 344 -66.53 -5.83 -1.18
C GLY A 344 -67.78 -5.58 -0.32
N VAL A 345 -68.01 -4.31 0.02
CA VAL A 345 -69.20 -3.44 -0.21
C VAL A 345 -68.77 -2.09 0.42
N GLY A 346 -68.61 -0.96 -0.29
CA GLY A 346 -69.62 -0.16 -0.96
C GLY A 346 -69.91 1.12 -0.14
N VAL A 347 -70.17 2.24 -0.84
CA VAL A 347 -70.62 3.57 -0.37
C VAL A 347 -69.52 4.62 -0.14
N GLY A 348 -69.74 5.77 -0.79
CA GLY A 348 -68.77 6.83 -1.01
C GLY A 348 -68.72 7.93 0.05
N GLY A 349 -67.84 8.90 -0.22
CA GLY A 349 -67.66 10.09 0.60
C GLY A 349 -66.33 10.75 0.24
N ALA A 350 -66.39 11.87 -0.46
CA ALA A 350 -65.24 12.73 -0.68
C ALA A 350 -64.66 13.16 0.68
N VAL A 351 -63.38 12.87 0.94
CA VAL A 351 -62.65 13.45 2.07
C VAL A 351 -61.54 14.33 1.52
N ILE A 352 -61.76 15.62 1.73
CA ILE A 352 -60.84 16.74 1.53
C ILE A 352 -59.52 16.40 2.24
N ALA A 353 -58.42 16.32 1.49
CA ALA A 353 -57.08 16.25 2.07
C ALA A 353 -56.74 17.61 2.69
N SER A 354 -57.05 17.77 3.98
CA SER A 354 -56.52 18.85 4.79
C SER A 354 -55.00 18.69 4.91
N ARG A 355 -54.25 19.63 4.32
CA ARG A 355 -52.84 19.84 4.61
C ARG A 355 -52.68 20.06 6.11
N LEU A 356 -52.20 19.04 6.82
CA LEU A 356 -51.56 19.23 8.11
C LEU A 356 -50.26 19.98 7.84
N ILE A 357 -50.32 21.32 7.98
CA ILE A 357 -49.14 22.14 8.17
C ILE A 357 -48.58 21.70 9.54
N GLN A 358 -47.61 20.79 9.51
CA GLN A 358 -46.77 20.57 10.69
C GLN A 358 -46.03 21.88 10.94
N SER A 359 -46.38 22.53 12.05
CA SER A 359 -45.60 23.63 12.60
C SER A 359 -44.13 23.17 12.72
N PRO A 360 -43.13 23.96 12.25
CA PRO A 360 -41.75 23.56 12.40
C PRO A 360 -41.43 23.38 13.88
N SER A 361 -40.80 22.26 14.22
CA SER A 361 -40.24 22.00 15.55
C SER A 361 -39.37 23.19 15.97
N PRO A 362 -39.40 23.61 17.26
CA PRO A 362 -38.59 24.71 17.73
C PRO A 362 -37.11 24.43 17.42
N VAL A 363 -36.47 25.35 16.70
CA VAL A 363 -35.05 25.28 16.36
C VAL A 363 -34.25 25.21 17.67
N PRO A 364 -33.38 24.20 17.86
CA PRO A 364 -32.57 24.09 19.07
C PRO A 364 -31.78 25.38 19.34
N PRO A 365 -31.69 25.85 20.60
CA PRO A 365 -30.85 26.99 20.95
C PRO A 365 -29.40 26.74 20.49
N GLY A 366 -28.80 27.70 19.77
CA GLY A 366 -27.42 27.58 19.26
C GLY A 366 -27.29 27.05 17.83
N THR A 367 -28.40 26.73 17.15
CA THR A 367 -28.41 26.33 15.73
C THR A 367 -27.89 27.45 14.82
N LEU A 368 -26.91 27.12 13.96
CA LEU A 368 -26.30 28.06 13.03
C LEU A 368 -27.21 28.32 11.82
N GLN A 369 -27.32 29.59 11.43
CA GLN A 369 -28.01 30.00 10.20
C GLN A 369 -27.01 30.11 9.05
N LEU A 370 -27.21 29.30 8.01
CA LEU A 370 -26.35 29.26 6.84
C LEU A 370 -26.87 30.19 5.76
N LYS A 371 -25.96 30.84 5.03
CA LYS A 371 -26.31 31.65 3.86
C LYS A 371 -26.16 30.83 2.61
N LEU A 372 -27.23 30.72 1.84
CA LEU A 372 -27.22 30.01 0.55
C LEU A 372 -26.32 30.74 -0.45
N VAL A 373 -25.39 30.01 -1.07
CA VAL A 373 -24.56 30.48 -2.17
C VAL A 373 -24.71 29.56 -3.37
N GLU A 374 -24.55 30.11 -4.56
CA GLU A 374 -24.55 29.36 -5.81
C GLU A 374 -23.14 29.24 -6.37
N PHE A 375 -22.85 28.12 -7.05
CA PHE A 375 -21.56 27.84 -7.69
C PHE A 375 -21.74 26.88 -8.87
N THR A 376 -20.72 26.75 -9.70
CA THR A 376 -20.74 25.84 -10.84
C THR A 376 -20.06 24.52 -10.50
N VAL A 377 -20.74 23.42 -10.79
CA VAL A 377 -20.20 22.05 -10.69
C VAL A 377 -19.90 21.54 -12.09
N VAL A 378 -18.67 21.12 -12.31
CA VAL A 378 -18.17 20.65 -13.62
C VAL A 378 -17.98 19.14 -13.58
N THR A 379 -18.31 18.45 -14.67
CA THR A 379 -17.87 17.06 -14.90
C THR A 379 -17.25 16.89 -16.27
N VAL A 380 -16.31 15.95 -16.39
CA VAL A 380 -15.58 15.61 -17.62
C VAL A 380 -15.87 14.17 -18.06
N ASN A 381 -15.61 13.87 -19.33
CA ASN A 381 -15.53 12.48 -19.81
C ASN A 381 -14.16 11.87 -19.56
N ASP A 382 -13.96 10.64 -19.99
CA ASP A 382 -12.71 9.85 -19.92
C ASP A 382 -11.51 10.50 -20.61
N GLN A 383 -11.75 11.39 -21.58
CA GLN A 383 -10.73 12.18 -22.28
C GLN A 383 -10.46 13.54 -21.61
N GLY A 384 -11.05 13.82 -20.45
CA GLY A 384 -10.89 15.08 -19.71
C GLY A 384 -11.64 16.27 -20.32
N ASN A 385 -12.49 16.07 -21.33
CA ASN A 385 -13.30 17.12 -21.91
C ASN A 385 -14.52 17.39 -21.03
N ARG A 386 -14.83 18.67 -20.77
CA ARG A 386 -16.04 19.06 -20.03
C ARG A 386 -17.29 18.59 -20.76
N VAL A 387 -18.14 17.84 -20.06
CA VAL A 387 -19.39 17.29 -20.62
C VAL A 387 -20.64 17.82 -19.94
N LYS A 388 -20.53 18.33 -18.71
CA LYS A 388 -21.66 18.91 -17.99
C LYS A 388 -21.19 20.01 -17.06
N GLU A 389 -21.95 21.10 -17.05
CA GLU A 389 -21.86 22.15 -16.04
C GLU A 389 -23.26 22.33 -15.46
N LYS A 390 -23.38 22.30 -14.14
CA LYS A 390 -24.65 22.50 -13.44
C LYS A 390 -24.49 23.53 -12.33
N LEU A 391 -25.56 24.27 -12.06
CA LEU A 391 -25.64 25.14 -10.90
C LEU A 391 -25.78 24.28 -9.64
N GLY A 392 -24.85 24.42 -8.72
CA GLY A 392 -24.89 23.89 -7.36
C GLY A 392 -25.30 24.97 -6.37
N ARG A 393 -25.82 24.54 -5.22
CA ARG A 393 -26.19 25.42 -4.11
C ARG A 393 -25.74 24.78 -2.81
N ALA A 394 -25.20 25.59 -1.90
CA ALA A 394 -24.84 25.13 -0.56
C ALA A 394 -25.05 26.24 0.47
N GLY A 395 -25.40 25.85 1.69
CA GLY A 395 -25.42 26.78 2.82
C GLY A 395 -24.01 26.98 3.36
N ILE A 396 -23.62 28.24 3.56
CA ILE A 396 -22.31 28.62 4.11
C ILE A 396 -22.49 29.32 5.46
N PHE A 397 -21.79 28.82 6.46
CA PHE A 397 -21.53 29.50 7.71
C PHE A 397 -20.14 30.16 7.66
N LYS A 398 -20.01 31.36 8.23
CA LYS A 398 -18.73 32.07 8.33
C LYS A 398 -18.37 32.25 9.80
N GLU A 399 -17.31 31.59 10.24
CA GLU A 399 -16.73 31.80 11.57
C GLU A 399 -15.71 32.93 11.50
N GLY A 400 -15.93 33.98 12.28
CA GLY A 400 -15.03 35.12 12.36
C GLY A 400 -13.93 34.89 13.39
N LEU A 401 -12.68 35.11 13.00
CA LEU A 401 -11.52 35.16 13.89
C LEU A 401 -10.83 36.52 13.78
N GLU A 402 -9.98 36.86 14.74
CA GLU A 402 -9.17 38.07 14.66
C GLU A 402 -8.25 38.01 13.42
N GLY A 403 -8.62 38.75 12.37
CA GLY A 403 -7.85 38.84 11.12
C GLY A 403 -8.06 37.68 10.13
N ALA A 404 -9.01 36.76 10.36
CA ALA A 404 -9.32 35.66 9.44
C ALA A 404 -10.81 35.26 9.46
N ILE A 405 -11.27 34.59 8.41
CA ILE A 405 -12.63 34.03 8.33
C ILE A 405 -12.52 32.57 7.88
N LEU A 406 -13.19 31.66 8.57
CA LEU A 406 -13.37 30.28 8.14
C LEU A 406 -14.76 30.13 7.50
N GLU A 407 -14.79 29.73 6.22
CA GLU A 407 -16.04 29.40 5.53
C GLU A 407 -16.32 27.90 5.66
N MET A 408 -17.48 27.56 6.23
CA MET A 408 -17.92 26.20 6.49
C MET A 408 -19.16 25.89 5.66
N VAL A 409 -19.18 24.74 4.99
CA VAL A 409 -20.24 24.27 4.12
C VAL A 409 -21.15 23.30 4.89
N GLY A 410 -22.47 23.53 4.85
CA GLY A 410 -23.44 22.59 5.40
C GLY A 410 -23.54 21.32 4.54
N ILE A 411 -23.07 20.20 5.07
CA ILE A 411 -23.10 18.90 4.43
C ILE A 411 -24.31 18.14 4.96
N SER A 412 -25.29 17.89 4.08
CA SER A 412 -26.46 17.09 4.44
C SER A 412 -26.06 15.64 4.64
N GLY A 413 -26.56 15.02 5.71
CA GLY A 413 -26.35 13.60 5.96
C GLY A 413 -26.96 12.72 4.87
N GLY A 414 -26.46 11.48 4.78
CA GLY A 414 -26.89 10.52 3.77
C GLY A 414 -26.07 9.23 3.82
N THR A 415 -26.49 8.25 3.03
CA THR A 415 -25.78 6.97 2.92
C THR A 415 -25.04 6.88 1.59
N PHE A 416 -23.76 6.50 1.62
CA PHE A 416 -22.94 6.33 0.41
C PHE A 416 -22.16 5.00 0.43
N THR A 417 -21.58 4.65 -0.71
CA THR A 417 -20.63 3.53 -0.79
C THR A 417 -19.22 4.08 -0.60
N MET A 418 -18.55 3.68 0.48
CA MET A 418 -17.16 4.02 0.77
C MET A 418 -16.21 2.99 0.16
N GLY A 419 -15.02 3.43 -0.28
CA GLY A 419 -14.01 2.61 -0.94
C GLY A 419 -14.14 2.55 -2.46
N SER A 420 -13.24 1.84 -3.14
CA SER A 420 -13.21 1.73 -4.61
C SER A 420 -13.56 0.31 -5.11
N PRO A 421 -14.24 0.20 -6.27
CA PRO A 421 -14.54 -1.10 -6.85
C PRO A 421 -13.26 -1.77 -7.34
N ASP A 422 -13.21 -3.11 -7.34
CA ASP A 422 -11.99 -3.87 -7.65
C ASP A 422 -11.40 -3.62 -9.05
N ASN A 423 -12.19 -3.06 -9.96
CA ASN A 423 -11.78 -2.71 -11.33
C ASN A 423 -11.47 -1.22 -11.53
N GLU A 424 -11.50 -0.39 -10.49
CA GLU A 424 -11.06 1.01 -10.58
C GLU A 424 -9.56 1.07 -10.88
N ALA A 425 -9.16 1.85 -11.87
CA ALA A 425 -7.76 1.96 -12.24
C ALA A 425 -6.94 2.58 -11.10
N GLU A 426 -5.72 2.06 -10.90
CA GLU A 426 -4.78 2.52 -9.86
C GLU A 426 -5.34 2.39 -8.43
N ARG A 427 -6.34 1.52 -8.22
CA ARG A 427 -6.84 1.15 -6.89
C ARG A 427 -5.77 0.41 -6.10
N GLU A 428 -5.65 0.76 -4.82
CA GLU A 428 -4.86 0.02 -3.83
C GLU A 428 -5.71 -0.99 -3.04
N THR A 429 -5.06 -2.01 -2.46
CA THR A 429 -5.75 -3.10 -1.75
C THR A 429 -6.48 -2.65 -0.49
N HIS A 430 -5.99 -1.59 0.16
CA HIS A 430 -6.55 -1.03 1.40
C HIS A 430 -7.79 -0.15 1.20
N GLU A 431 -8.27 0.00 -0.04
CA GLU A 431 -9.46 0.79 -0.37
C GLU A 431 -10.75 -0.04 -0.37
N GLY A 432 -10.64 -1.34 -0.08
CA GLY A 432 -11.76 -2.27 -0.03
C GLY A 432 -11.92 -2.94 1.34
N PRO A 433 -12.98 -3.76 1.51
CA PRO A 433 -14.09 -3.92 0.58
C PRO A 433 -14.96 -2.66 0.51
N GLN A 434 -15.64 -2.44 -0.61
CA GLN A 434 -16.67 -1.40 -0.68
C GLN A 434 -17.83 -1.73 0.24
N TRP A 435 -18.36 -0.72 0.92
CA TRP A 435 -19.41 -0.94 1.90
C TRP A 435 -20.22 0.33 2.17
N LYS A 436 -21.38 0.19 2.84
CA LYS A 436 -22.34 1.29 3.05
C LYS A 436 -22.08 1.99 4.38
N VAL A 437 -21.89 3.31 4.31
CA VAL A 437 -21.73 4.18 5.48
C VAL A 437 -22.82 5.25 5.48
N THR A 438 -23.43 5.48 6.63
CA THR A 438 -24.41 6.54 6.84
C THR A 438 -23.74 7.67 7.60
N ILE A 439 -23.83 8.88 7.06
CA ILE A 439 -23.20 10.09 7.56
C ILE A 439 -24.29 11.01 8.07
N ASP A 440 -24.16 11.53 9.29
CA ASP A 440 -25.05 12.56 9.82
C ASP A 440 -24.75 13.93 9.19
N ALA A 441 -25.62 14.92 9.40
CA ALA A 441 -25.35 16.26 8.91
C ALA A 441 -24.25 16.95 9.73
N PHE A 442 -23.32 17.63 9.06
CA PHE A 442 -22.20 18.34 9.69
C PHE A 442 -21.80 19.56 8.88
N LEU A 443 -20.90 20.38 9.42
CA LEU A 443 -20.27 21.48 8.70
C LEU A 443 -18.82 21.10 8.36
N LEU A 444 -18.40 21.25 7.11
CA LEU A 444 -17.03 20.98 6.67
C LEU A 444 -16.38 22.25 6.10
N GLY A 445 -15.10 22.47 6.38
CA GLY A 445 -14.34 23.57 5.79
C GLY A 445 -14.47 23.57 4.26
N LYS A 446 -14.87 24.71 3.71
CA LYS A 446 -15.02 24.93 2.26
C LYS A 446 -13.72 24.65 1.51
N TYR A 447 -12.60 24.96 2.16
CA TYR A 447 -11.23 24.79 1.70
C TYR A 447 -10.42 24.04 2.76
N PRO A 448 -9.22 23.51 2.42
CA PRO A 448 -8.17 23.28 3.40
C PRO A 448 -7.89 24.56 4.20
N VAL A 449 -7.42 24.42 5.44
CA VAL A 449 -7.05 25.56 6.29
C VAL A 449 -5.95 26.36 5.57
N ILE A 450 -6.14 27.67 5.42
CA ILE A 450 -5.14 28.53 4.76
C ILE A 450 -4.16 29.13 5.76
N GLN A 451 -3.02 29.59 5.27
CA GLN A 451 -1.94 30.12 6.11
C GLN A 451 -2.37 31.30 6.99
N SER A 452 -3.26 32.18 6.51
CA SER A 452 -3.78 33.29 7.32
C SER A 452 -4.69 32.82 8.47
N GLN A 453 -5.52 31.80 8.24
CA GLN A 453 -6.33 31.17 9.29
C GLN A 453 -5.45 30.44 10.32
N TRP A 454 -4.45 29.70 9.85
CA TRP A 454 -3.43 29.08 10.70
C TRP A 454 -2.77 30.10 11.63
N GLN A 455 -2.29 31.21 11.08
CA GLN A 455 -1.64 32.27 11.83
C GLN A 455 -2.57 32.90 12.89
N ALA A 456 -3.86 33.08 12.57
CA ALA A 456 -4.82 33.62 13.54
C ALA A 456 -4.99 32.66 14.72
N VAL A 457 -5.19 31.36 14.46
CA VAL A 457 -5.41 30.36 15.52
C VAL A 457 -4.12 30.05 16.30
N ALA A 458 -2.95 30.05 15.66
CA ALA A 458 -1.67 29.82 16.32
C ALA A 458 -1.32 30.92 17.36
N LYS A 459 -1.91 32.11 17.25
CA LYS A 459 -1.78 33.20 18.24
C LYS A 459 -2.71 33.04 19.44
N LEU A 460 -3.81 32.31 19.29
CA LEU A 460 -4.71 32.01 20.40
C LEU A 460 -3.94 31.28 21.50
N PRO A 461 -4.38 31.34 22.76
CA PRO A 461 -3.68 30.67 23.84
C PRO A 461 -3.44 29.19 23.51
N LYS A 462 -2.39 28.60 24.07
CA LYS A 462 -2.09 27.17 23.91
C LYS A 462 -3.14 26.31 24.63
N VAL A 463 -3.47 25.14 24.09
CA VAL A 463 -4.23 24.08 24.80
C VAL A 463 -3.24 23.02 25.28
N GLU A 464 -2.61 22.28 24.37
CA GLU A 464 -1.69 21.19 24.71
C GLU A 464 -0.27 21.43 24.17
N ARG A 465 -0.13 21.90 22.93
CA ARG A 465 1.18 22.09 22.28
C ARG A 465 1.37 23.44 21.61
N ASP A 466 2.62 23.84 21.44
CA ASP A 466 2.96 25.06 20.72
C ASP A 466 2.78 24.84 19.21
N LEU A 467 2.31 25.88 18.51
CA LEU A 467 2.17 25.87 17.06
C LEU A 467 3.17 26.85 16.46
N GLN A 468 3.97 26.39 15.49
CA GLN A 468 4.82 27.28 14.71
C GLN A 468 3.93 28.20 13.85
N PRO A 469 3.98 29.54 13.97
CA PRO A 469 3.01 30.41 13.31
C PRO A 469 3.08 30.44 11.77
N ALA A 470 4.22 30.07 11.17
CA ALA A 470 4.43 30.08 9.73
C ALA A 470 5.20 28.84 9.24
N PRO A 471 4.62 27.63 9.37
CA PRO A 471 5.33 26.37 9.14
C PRO A 471 5.54 26.06 7.66
N SER A 472 4.64 26.54 6.80
CA SER A 472 4.52 26.17 5.40
C SER A 472 5.77 26.49 4.57
N ASN A 473 6.18 25.57 3.70
CA ASN A 473 7.25 25.77 2.74
C ASN A 473 6.92 26.85 1.70
N PHE A 474 5.77 26.74 1.03
CA PHE A 474 5.28 27.74 0.10
C PHE A 474 4.62 28.88 0.86
N LYS A 475 4.79 30.13 0.42
CA LYS A 475 4.32 31.31 1.18
C LYS A 475 3.19 32.03 0.45
N GLY A 476 2.06 32.21 1.13
CA GLY A 476 0.94 33.01 0.64
C GLY A 476 -0.28 32.90 1.55
N ALA A 477 -0.91 34.03 1.87
CA ALA A 477 -2.00 34.08 2.86
C ALA A 477 -3.20 33.18 2.52
N ASN A 478 -3.46 32.95 1.23
CA ASN A 478 -4.55 32.13 0.70
C ASN A 478 -4.08 30.77 0.18
N LEU A 479 -2.80 30.41 0.37
CA LEU A 479 -2.33 29.05 0.16
C LEU A 479 -2.77 28.17 1.33
N PRO A 480 -2.99 26.86 1.11
CA PRO A 480 -3.17 25.93 2.22
C PRO A 480 -1.96 26.01 3.17
N VAL A 481 -2.22 25.86 4.47
CA VAL A 481 -1.15 25.59 5.41
C VAL A 481 -0.65 24.16 5.17
N GLU A 482 0.65 24.04 4.92
CA GLU A 482 1.37 22.77 4.86
C GLU A 482 2.57 22.76 5.82
N GLN A 483 3.30 21.63 5.89
CA GLN A 483 4.32 21.33 6.90
C GLN A 483 3.78 21.24 8.34
N VAL A 484 2.50 20.86 8.46
CA VAL A 484 1.80 20.66 9.73
C VAL A 484 1.56 19.18 9.97
N SER A 485 1.82 18.73 11.19
CA SER A 485 1.58 17.35 11.59
C SER A 485 0.11 17.14 11.98
N TRP A 486 -0.30 15.89 12.17
CA TRP A 486 -1.66 15.58 12.66
C TRP A 486 -1.90 16.20 14.04
N ASN A 487 -0.89 16.08 14.89
CA ASN A 487 -0.85 16.64 16.22
C ASN A 487 -1.05 18.18 16.22
N ASP A 488 -0.40 18.86 15.29
CA ASP A 488 -0.56 20.30 15.07
C ASP A 488 -1.98 20.67 14.63
N ALA A 489 -2.58 19.88 13.74
CA ALA A 489 -3.94 20.09 13.27
C ALA A 489 -4.99 19.87 14.38
N VAL A 490 -4.78 18.89 15.27
CA VAL A 490 -5.62 18.67 16.46
C VAL A 490 -5.51 19.84 17.44
N GLU A 491 -4.30 20.34 17.70
CA GLU A 491 -4.12 21.53 18.54
C GLU A 491 -4.81 22.76 17.94
N PHE A 492 -4.71 22.96 16.62
CA PHE A 492 -5.45 24.01 15.92
C PHE A 492 -6.96 23.90 16.19
N CYS A 493 -7.53 22.70 16.03
CA CYS A 493 -8.94 22.45 16.29
C CYS A 493 -9.31 22.71 17.76
N ALA A 494 -8.46 22.32 18.71
CA ALA A 494 -8.70 22.53 20.13
C ALA A 494 -8.69 24.03 20.50
N ARG A 495 -7.73 24.80 19.99
CA ARG A 495 -7.65 26.26 20.19
C ARG A 495 -8.87 26.97 19.60
N LEU A 496 -9.24 26.61 18.37
CA LEU A 496 -10.40 27.16 17.70
C LEU A 496 -11.70 26.83 18.46
N SER A 497 -11.81 25.61 18.96
CA SER A 497 -12.96 25.18 19.75
C SER A 497 -13.11 25.99 21.04
N ARG A 498 -12.00 26.20 21.76
CA ARG A 498 -11.99 26.98 22.99
C ARG A 498 -12.35 28.45 22.75
N GLU A 499 -11.86 29.04 21.66
CA GLU A 499 -12.11 30.44 21.33
C GLU A 499 -13.57 30.70 20.92
N THR A 500 -14.14 29.80 20.13
CA THR A 500 -15.48 29.96 19.56
C THR A 500 -16.59 29.39 20.44
N GLY A 501 -16.24 28.52 21.40
CA GLY A 501 -17.20 27.74 22.19
C GLY A 501 -17.93 26.68 21.36
N ARG A 502 -17.41 26.30 20.19
CA ARG A 502 -17.98 25.28 19.30
C ARG A 502 -17.03 24.10 19.18
N GLU A 503 -17.57 22.93 18.84
CA GLU A 503 -16.75 21.74 18.62
C GLU A 503 -16.17 21.74 17.20
N TYR A 504 -14.87 22.06 17.10
CA TYR A 504 -14.07 21.89 15.89
C TYR A 504 -13.14 20.69 16.02
N ARG A 505 -13.04 19.89 14.95
CA ARG A 505 -12.20 18.70 14.89
C ARG A 505 -11.74 18.41 13.46
N LEU A 506 -10.84 17.43 13.30
CA LEU A 506 -10.58 16.83 12.00
C LEU A 506 -11.81 16.02 11.52
N PRO A 507 -12.04 15.92 10.20
CA PRO A 507 -13.06 15.02 9.66
C PRO A 507 -12.70 13.57 9.98
N SER A 508 -13.72 12.72 10.13
CA SER A 508 -13.49 11.29 9.97
C SER A 508 -13.15 10.98 8.51
N GLU A 509 -12.49 9.86 8.28
CA GLU A 509 -12.19 9.36 6.96
C GLU A 509 -13.47 9.21 6.12
N ALA A 510 -14.53 8.70 6.74
CA ALA A 510 -15.82 8.49 6.08
C ALA A 510 -16.52 9.82 5.74
N GLU A 511 -16.49 10.81 6.64
CA GLU A 511 -16.98 12.15 6.37
C GLU A 511 -16.23 12.79 5.20
N TRP A 512 -14.91 12.65 5.17
CA TRP A 512 -14.07 13.21 4.11
C TRP A 512 -14.41 12.58 2.76
N GLU A 513 -14.50 11.25 2.66
CA GLU A 513 -14.80 10.59 1.38
C GLU A 513 -16.22 10.88 0.90
N TYR A 514 -17.20 10.86 1.81
CA TYR A 514 -18.58 11.25 1.51
C TYR A 514 -18.63 12.66 0.91
N ALA A 515 -17.95 13.58 1.58
CA ALA A 515 -17.87 14.98 1.18
C ALA A 515 -17.13 15.15 -0.15
N CYS A 516 -16.03 14.42 -0.37
CA CYS A 516 -15.25 14.43 -1.62
C CYS A 516 -16.11 13.97 -2.80
N ARG A 517 -16.78 12.82 -2.65
CA ARG A 517 -17.62 12.21 -3.68
C ARG A 517 -18.84 13.06 -4.02
N ALA A 518 -19.45 13.73 -3.04
CA ALA A 518 -20.64 14.57 -3.24
C ALA A 518 -21.72 13.89 -4.13
N GLY A 519 -21.94 12.60 -3.90
CA GLY A 519 -22.90 11.75 -4.62
C GLY A 519 -22.38 11.02 -5.86
N THR A 520 -21.14 11.23 -6.30
CA THR A 520 -20.54 10.49 -7.42
C THR A 520 -19.95 9.15 -6.98
N THR A 521 -19.95 8.16 -7.87
CA THR A 521 -19.31 6.85 -7.66
C THR A 521 -18.06 6.68 -8.51
N THR A 522 -17.64 7.72 -9.24
CA THR A 522 -16.44 7.74 -10.08
C THR A 522 -15.18 7.95 -9.24
N PRO A 523 -13.97 7.72 -9.82
CA PRO A 523 -12.70 7.93 -9.11
C PRO A 523 -12.50 9.38 -8.66
N PHE A 524 -13.06 10.34 -9.41
CA PHE A 524 -13.05 11.77 -9.06
C PHE A 524 -14.48 12.30 -9.06
N HIS A 525 -14.78 13.34 -8.28
CA HIS A 525 -16.10 13.99 -8.34
C HIS A 525 -16.34 14.71 -9.68
N PHE A 526 -15.27 14.92 -10.46
CA PHE A 526 -15.33 15.41 -11.83
C PHE A 526 -15.71 14.33 -12.85
N GLY A 527 -15.64 13.04 -12.49
CA GLY A 527 -15.97 11.93 -13.39
C GLY A 527 -14.85 10.89 -13.47
N PRO A 528 -14.71 10.19 -14.62
CA PRO A 528 -13.77 9.08 -14.78
C PRO A 528 -12.29 9.49 -14.87
N THR A 529 -11.99 10.79 -15.02
CA THR A 529 -10.61 11.30 -15.05
C THR A 529 -10.55 12.72 -14.46
N LEU A 530 -9.34 13.24 -14.28
CA LEU A 530 -9.04 14.58 -13.76
C LEU A 530 -8.08 15.30 -14.70
N THR A 531 -8.16 16.64 -14.75
CA THR A 531 -7.23 17.46 -15.55
C THR A 531 -6.62 18.55 -14.70
N THR A 532 -5.45 19.06 -15.10
CA THR A 532 -4.75 20.13 -14.38
C THR A 532 -5.46 21.49 -14.40
N ASN A 533 -6.58 21.60 -15.13
CA ASN A 533 -7.49 22.75 -15.11
C ASN A 533 -8.60 22.60 -14.06
N LEU A 534 -8.68 21.46 -13.38
CA LEU A 534 -9.69 21.12 -12.38
C LEU A 534 -9.09 20.80 -11.01
N ALA A 535 -7.78 20.61 -10.94
CA ALA A 535 -7.05 20.33 -9.71
C ALA A 535 -5.56 20.65 -9.89
N ASN A 536 -4.83 20.67 -8.77
CA ASN A 536 -3.39 20.86 -8.75
C ASN A 536 -2.67 19.57 -8.32
N TYR A 537 -1.94 18.94 -9.22
CA TYR A 537 -1.25 17.67 -9.03
C TYR A 537 -0.10 17.55 -10.05
N ASP A 538 0.65 16.44 -10.07
CA ASP A 538 1.61 16.15 -11.13
C ASP A 538 0.90 15.77 -12.44
N GLY A 539 0.69 16.79 -13.27
CA GLY A 539 0.08 16.66 -14.59
C GLY A 539 0.87 15.87 -15.63
N THR A 540 2.10 15.43 -15.35
CA THR A 540 2.91 14.71 -16.35
C THR A 540 2.46 13.26 -16.58
N PHE A 541 1.59 12.75 -15.70
CA PHE A 541 0.94 11.45 -15.75
C PHE A 541 -0.53 11.56 -16.20
N THR A 542 -1.08 10.45 -16.69
CA THR A 542 -2.45 10.34 -17.18
C THR A 542 -3.21 9.30 -16.38
N TYR A 543 -4.50 9.52 -16.13
CA TYR A 543 -5.39 8.51 -15.58
C TYR A 543 -6.34 7.99 -16.67
N GLY A 544 -6.26 6.70 -16.96
CA GLY A 544 -6.97 6.09 -18.09
C GLY A 544 -6.60 6.77 -19.42
N SER A 545 -7.60 7.26 -20.14
CA SER A 545 -7.42 8.00 -21.40
C SER A 545 -7.38 9.53 -21.23
N GLY A 546 -7.24 10.02 -20.01
CA GLY A 546 -7.16 11.45 -19.73
C GLY A 546 -5.88 12.10 -20.30
N PRO A 547 -5.88 13.42 -20.52
CA PRO A 547 -4.74 14.13 -21.08
C PRO A 547 -3.66 14.40 -20.04
N LYS A 548 -2.40 14.51 -20.49
CA LYS A 548 -1.35 15.14 -19.68
C LYS A 548 -1.63 16.64 -19.53
N GLY A 549 -1.08 17.23 -18.49
CA GLY A 549 -1.18 18.64 -18.18
C GLY A 549 0.07 19.21 -17.52
N GLU A 550 -0.10 20.38 -16.92
CA GLU A 550 0.95 21.13 -16.24
C GLU A 550 1.26 20.53 -14.86
N TYR A 551 2.54 20.25 -14.57
CA TYR A 551 3.00 20.00 -13.21
C TYR A 551 3.55 21.29 -12.60
N ARG A 552 2.80 21.87 -11.66
CA ARG A 552 3.08 23.21 -11.12
C ARG A 552 4.18 23.26 -10.07
N GLN A 553 4.52 22.11 -9.48
CA GLN A 553 5.58 21.95 -8.50
C GLN A 553 5.43 22.83 -7.24
N LYS A 554 4.20 23.21 -6.90
CA LYS A 554 3.87 24.04 -5.73
C LYS A 554 2.39 23.96 -5.39
N THR A 555 2.04 24.35 -4.16
CA THR A 555 0.65 24.60 -3.77
C THR A 555 0.07 25.82 -4.50
N MET A 556 -1.24 25.80 -4.68
CA MET A 556 -2.04 26.86 -5.31
C MET A 556 -2.99 27.48 -4.27
N ALA A 557 -3.42 28.71 -4.52
CA ALA A 557 -4.41 29.36 -3.67
C ALA A 557 -5.69 28.52 -3.65
N VAL A 558 -6.29 28.35 -2.46
CA VAL A 558 -7.51 27.56 -2.33
C VAL A 558 -8.64 28.16 -3.18
N GLY A 559 -9.50 27.30 -3.73
CA GLY A 559 -10.58 27.73 -4.62
C GLY A 559 -10.14 28.17 -6.02
N SER A 560 -8.90 27.86 -6.43
CA SER A 560 -8.43 28.12 -7.80
C SER A 560 -9.15 27.25 -8.85
N PHE A 561 -9.76 26.15 -8.43
CA PHE A 561 -10.45 25.19 -9.29
C PHE A 561 -11.95 25.07 -8.93
N PRO A 562 -12.81 24.52 -9.80
CA PRO A 562 -14.22 24.37 -9.51
C PRO A 562 -14.51 23.44 -8.32
N SER A 563 -15.61 23.67 -7.62
CA SER A 563 -16.05 22.85 -6.49
C SER A 563 -16.78 21.57 -6.92
N ASN A 564 -16.93 20.65 -5.98
CA ASN A 564 -17.82 19.50 -6.10
C ASN A 564 -19.30 19.88 -5.87
N ALA A 565 -20.20 18.90 -5.94
CA ALA A 565 -21.64 19.15 -5.82
C ALA A 565 -22.11 19.63 -4.44
N PHE A 566 -21.28 19.52 -3.40
CA PHE A 566 -21.55 20.07 -2.08
C PHE A 566 -20.99 21.49 -1.90
N GLY A 567 -20.21 22.00 -2.85
CA GLY A 567 -19.59 23.34 -2.73
C GLY A 567 -18.24 23.33 -2.02
N LEU A 568 -17.61 22.17 -1.93
CA LEU A 568 -16.26 21.99 -1.40
C LEU A 568 -15.23 22.09 -2.52
N TYR A 569 -14.10 22.71 -2.20
CA TYR A 569 -13.01 22.97 -3.13
C TYR A 569 -11.77 22.16 -2.74
N ASP A 570 -10.89 21.96 -3.71
CA ASP A 570 -9.58 21.33 -3.52
C ASP A 570 -9.68 19.94 -2.86
N MET A 571 -10.73 19.17 -3.18
CA MET A 571 -10.91 17.79 -2.69
C MET A 571 -10.04 16.76 -3.44
N HIS A 572 -9.34 17.21 -4.48
CA HIS A 572 -8.42 16.43 -5.31
C HIS A 572 -7.14 17.25 -5.55
N GLY A 573 -6.02 16.81 -5.00
CA GLY A 573 -4.71 17.46 -5.10
C GLY A 573 -4.54 18.67 -4.17
N ASN A 574 -3.59 19.53 -4.54
CA ASN A 574 -3.08 20.67 -3.77
C ASN A 574 -2.35 20.26 -2.50
N VAL A 575 -3.04 19.67 -1.51
CA VAL A 575 -2.44 19.08 -0.31
C VAL A 575 -3.23 17.85 0.13
N TRP A 576 -2.53 16.83 0.60
CA TRP A 576 -3.10 15.79 1.44
C TRP A 576 -3.72 16.39 2.69
N GLU A 577 -4.77 15.76 3.20
CA GLU A 577 -5.50 16.27 4.35
C GLU A 577 -5.64 15.25 5.46
N TRP A 578 -5.24 15.66 6.66
CA TRP A 578 -5.39 14.87 7.87
C TRP A 578 -6.84 14.54 8.21
N CYS A 579 -7.09 13.26 8.51
CA CYS A 579 -8.33 12.76 9.10
C CYS A 579 -8.10 12.33 10.56
N ALA A 580 -9.18 12.20 11.33
CA ALA A 580 -9.14 11.80 12.74
C ALA A 580 -8.75 10.32 12.94
N ASP A 581 -9.00 9.49 11.95
CA ASP A 581 -8.92 8.03 12.00
C ASP A 581 -7.49 7.50 12.19
N HIS A 582 -7.40 6.38 12.89
CA HIS A 582 -6.20 5.54 12.86
C HIS A 582 -6.14 4.78 11.54
N TRP A 583 -4.93 4.42 11.12
CA TRP A 583 -4.78 3.65 9.90
C TRP A 583 -5.30 2.21 10.06
N HIS A 584 -5.98 1.71 9.02
CA HIS A 584 -6.40 0.31 8.90
C HIS A 584 -6.12 -0.16 7.48
N ASP A 585 -5.59 -1.38 7.30
CA ASP A 585 -5.18 -1.91 6.00
C ASP A 585 -6.34 -2.35 5.10
N ASN A 586 -7.60 -2.20 5.54
CA ASN A 586 -8.83 -2.42 4.77
C ASN A 586 -10.05 -1.88 5.55
N TYR A 587 -11.26 -2.00 4.98
CA TYR A 587 -12.52 -1.60 5.61
C TYR A 587 -13.29 -2.73 6.34
N GLN A 588 -12.68 -3.89 6.60
CA GLN A 588 -13.34 -4.96 7.36
C GLN A 588 -13.51 -4.54 8.82
N GLY A 589 -14.76 -4.40 9.26
CA GLY A 589 -15.08 -3.97 10.63
C GLY A 589 -15.09 -2.45 10.83
N ALA A 590 -15.04 -1.66 9.75
CA ALA A 590 -15.12 -0.20 9.82
C ALA A 590 -16.46 0.29 10.44
N PRO A 591 -16.51 1.51 11.04
CA PRO A 591 -17.73 2.10 11.61
C PRO A 591 -18.73 2.60 10.56
N SER A 592 -19.99 2.16 10.68
CA SER A 592 -21.01 2.34 9.63
C SER A 592 -21.81 3.64 9.74
N ASP A 593 -21.50 4.42 10.77
CA ASP A 593 -22.20 5.62 11.22
C ASP A 593 -21.40 6.91 10.95
N GLY A 594 -20.30 6.81 10.20
CA GLY A 594 -19.45 7.95 9.89
C GLY A 594 -18.50 8.38 10.99
N SER A 595 -18.50 7.70 12.14
CA SER A 595 -17.55 7.99 13.22
C SER A 595 -16.12 7.64 12.80
N ALA A 596 -15.15 8.35 13.39
CA ALA A 596 -13.74 8.08 13.15
C ALA A 596 -13.34 6.70 13.69
N TRP A 597 -12.63 5.92 12.87
CA TRP A 597 -12.17 4.59 13.21
C TRP A 597 -10.87 4.67 14.03
N ILE A 598 -11.03 4.74 15.35
CA ILE A 598 -9.92 4.97 16.30
C ILE A 598 -9.48 3.71 17.08
N SER A 599 -10.09 2.55 16.81
CA SER A 599 -9.83 1.31 17.56
C SER A 599 -9.61 0.12 16.63
N GLY A 600 -8.67 -0.76 16.97
CA GLY A 600 -8.37 -1.98 16.21
C GLY A 600 -7.36 -1.80 15.07
N GLY A 601 -6.93 -0.58 14.79
CA GLY A 601 -5.95 -0.23 13.74
C GLY A 601 -4.58 0.18 14.28
N ASP A 602 -3.72 0.63 13.36
CA ASP A 602 -2.41 1.19 13.70
C ASP A 602 -2.57 2.59 14.32
N SER A 603 -2.51 2.65 15.65
CA SER A 603 -2.58 3.88 16.43
C SER A 603 -1.35 4.78 16.27
N ASN A 604 -0.25 4.29 15.68
CA ASN A 604 0.96 5.06 15.44
C ASN A 604 0.97 5.73 14.07
N SER A 605 -0.04 5.47 13.24
CA SER A 605 -0.23 6.12 11.96
C SER A 605 -1.52 6.91 11.95
N ARG A 606 -1.55 7.97 11.14
CA ARG A 606 -2.74 8.76 10.87
C ARG A 606 -3.00 8.78 9.38
N LEU A 607 -4.27 8.94 9.05
CA LEU A 607 -4.76 8.82 7.70
C LEU A 607 -4.80 10.18 7.00
N LEU A 608 -4.38 10.18 5.74
CA LEU A 608 -4.45 11.30 4.81
C LEU A 608 -5.39 10.95 3.64
N ARG A 609 -6.09 11.97 3.14
CA ARG A 609 -6.94 11.88 1.94
C ARG A 609 -6.65 13.01 0.94
N GLY A 610 -6.93 12.75 -0.34
CA GLY A 610 -7.08 13.78 -1.38
C GLY A 610 -5.92 13.98 -2.36
N GLY A 611 -4.69 13.53 -2.06
CA GLY A 611 -3.53 13.79 -2.91
C GLY A 611 -2.97 15.21 -2.76
N SER A 612 -1.72 15.43 -3.17
CA SER A 612 -1.06 16.74 -3.15
C SER A 612 -0.63 17.24 -4.53
N TRP A 613 -0.02 18.43 -4.56
CA TRP A 613 0.46 19.10 -5.77
C TRP A 613 1.53 18.31 -6.55
N ASP A 614 2.21 17.37 -5.90
CA ASP A 614 3.26 16.49 -6.41
C ASP A 614 2.81 15.04 -6.64
N ASP A 615 1.56 14.70 -6.35
CA ASP A 615 1.05 13.36 -6.59
C ASP A 615 0.58 13.16 -8.02
N THR A 616 0.63 11.89 -8.43
CA THR A 616 -0.07 11.44 -9.64
C THR A 616 -1.58 11.32 -9.39
N LEU A 617 -2.36 11.14 -10.45
CA LEU A 617 -3.82 11.08 -10.36
C LEU A 617 -4.33 9.93 -9.48
N GLY A 618 -3.62 8.80 -9.40
CA GLY A 618 -3.97 7.69 -8.52
C GLY A 618 -4.07 8.10 -7.05
N GLY A 619 -3.15 8.95 -6.58
CA GLY A 619 -3.16 9.53 -5.23
C GLY A 619 -4.28 10.55 -5.02
N CYS A 620 -4.78 11.16 -6.10
CA CYS A 620 -5.85 12.16 -6.04
C CYS A 620 -7.27 11.56 -6.10
N ARG A 621 -7.44 10.24 -6.22
CA ARG A 621 -8.78 9.62 -6.30
C ARG A 621 -9.55 9.79 -4.99
N SER A 622 -10.88 9.87 -5.06
CA SER A 622 -11.76 9.99 -3.89
C SER A 622 -11.55 8.86 -2.89
N ALA A 623 -11.26 7.64 -3.35
CA ALA A 623 -11.05 6.46 -2.51
C ALA A 623 -9.60 6.29 -2.03
N ASN A 624 -8.65 7.03 -2.58
CA ASN A 624 -7.24 6.82 -2.23
C ASN A 624 -7.00 7.21 -0.77
N ARG A 625 -6.16 6.41 -0.11
CA ARG A 625 -5.80 6.54 1.30
C ARG A 625 -4.29 6.51 1.41
N LEU A 626 -3.73 7.39 2.21
CA LEU A 626 -2.31 7.37 2.55
C LEU A 626 -2.16 7.35 4.07
N ARG A 627 -1.15 6.64 4.58
CA ARG A 627 -0.76 6.73 5.99
C ARG A 627 0.55 7.46 6.14
N ILE A 628 0.67 8.23 7.19
CA ILE A 628 1.94 8.74 7.66
C ILE A 628 1.90 8.86 9.19
N ASP A 629 3.10 8.90 9.78
CA ASP A 629 3.32 9.16 11.19
C ASP A 629 2.60 10.45 11.63
N PRO A 630 1.93 10.49 12.81
CA PRO A 630 1.22 11.67 13.31
C PRO A 630 2.10 12.91 13.49
N ASP A 631 3.42 12.75 13.61
CA ASP A 631 4.39 13.85 13.66
C ASP A 631 5.02 14.15 12.29
N GLY A 632 4.69 13.35 11.27
CA GLY A 632 5.08 13.54 9.88
C GLY A 632 4.63 14.89 9.33
N ARG A 633 5.52 15.54 8.59
CA ARG A 633 5.30 16.86 7.97
C ARG A 633 5.85 16.81 6.56
N SER A 634 5.13 17.41 5.61
CA SER A 634 5.56 17.56 4.24
C SER A 634 4.97 18.83 3.65
N SER A 635 5.62 19.36 2.61
CA SER A 635 5.10 20.46 1.81
C SER A 635 3.87 20.09 0.97
N GLY A 636 3.48 18.81 0.96
CA GLY A 636 2.23 18.32 0.41
C GLY A 636 1.14 18.01 1.45
N ILE A 637 1.38 18.19 2.76
CA ILE A 637 0.43 17.78 3.81
C ILE A 637 -0.14 18.99 4.55
N GLY A 638 -1.47 19.11 4.52
CA GLY A 638 -2.29 20.06 5.27
C GLY A 638 -3.50 19.38 5.92
N PHE A 639 -4.60 20.11 6.11
CA PHE A 639 -5.84 19.57 6.66
C PHE A 639 -7.03 20.51 6.41
N ARG A 640 -8.25 19.97 6.59
CA ARG A 640 -9.48 20.74 6.75
C ARG A 640 -10.19 20.36 8.05
N ILE A 641 -11.20 21.15 8.43
CA ILE A 641 -11.86 21.01 9.74
C ILE A 641 -13.37 20.76 9.60
N VAL A 642 -13.94 20.08 10.58
CA VAL A 642 -15.37 19.88 10.78
C VAL A 642 -15.85 20.71 11.97
N CYS A 643 -17.10 21.18 11.93
CA CYS A 643 -17.81 21.72 13.07
C CYS A 643 -19.09 20.91 13.36
N GLY A 644 -19.23 20.41 14.59
CA GLY A 644 -20.36 19.58 15.02
C GLY A 644 -21.66 20.33 15.35
N SER A 645 -21.71 21.64 15.12
CA SER A 645 -22.89 22.46 15.45
C SER A 645 -24.08 22.14 14.53
N ALA A 646 -25.27 22.00 15.11
CA ALA A 646 -26.52 21.92 14.35
C ALA A 646 -26.74 23.19 13.51
N TRP A 647 -27.36 23.04 12.34
CA TRP A 647 -27.56 24.13 11.40
C TRP A 647 -28.89 24.08 10.63
N THR A 648 -29.32 25.23 10.13
CA THR A 648 -30.44 25.41 9.18
C THR A 648 -30.03 26.37 8.05
N VAL A 649 -30.68 26.25 6.89
CA VAL A 649 -30.43 27.07 5.69
C VAL A 649 -31.59 28.03 5.43
#